data_AF-A0A2K3DFU8-F1
#
_entry.id   AF-A0A2K3DFU8-F1
#
_cell.length_a   1.000
_cell.length_b   1.000
_cell.length_c   1.000
_cell.angle_alpha   90.00
_cell.angle_beta   90.00
_cell.angle_gamma   90.00
#
_symmetry.space_group_name_H-M   'P 1'
#
loop_
_entity.id
_entity.type
_entity.pdbx_description
1 polymer ?
#
loop_
_entity_poly.entity_id
_entity_poly.type
_entity_poly.pdbx_seq_one_letter_code
_entity_poly.pdbx_strand_id
1 'polypeptide(L)'
;MVLLSQLEVCRRLDYVFLPWKNAHGPISCGTYATRDESGQAYASGFRYLKRDIGNTMWWYKWYTAARAVALGYNVLAIDSDCLVLDDFYFRVKAPSPLARYNMFTQSEGKTLINSGWTYVQNAASNGPVAWMLYDMVHKLVRWAEDPSELFKMAPFAATNDVIWGDDQESMSDVLFSCINGRTSYYIIAYNIRDDEAAWSKLGVKNALEHLDRLQGMDYWKMETFPVSGELADLVCEHLPDVERCRREPATNFTAQTVELRMPHSGGVFPPEWGGYPFVKEAGPITLAYRQSFKDLGVPLPPDPEDPATEAAARATKSEHFVLMQSFVKTDGFRHPNPMGWVQNTWAAAGYVGLWHTHLAPPGSHMFQGGGHVFAGMFPFGPATKYLALSSAGHYDWRVAARLAGHPDKVFITAQSGPEVELRRVVAYSPGLIPDSITKEDFIVAVNGLAQLGVALGAVVAWPEIDCNTEWVQANPFRNKTRVGPQTVPWTYLNTGFTVYPFGRSLETLKCQWNGFHQSECLQNRRPNGLDVGRALTPIEFDHLLSRTRRQLFAQLGIDADIHVGTPLKLASNGTAAPSSSAHPAMAEVSYSDLLAANTDTLLHSHAAEHVPILWVDRLVAGVSGMTGELKKVYDNWSKTCVILHYFEAQPLPHDY
;
A
#
# COMPACT_ATOMS: atom_id res chain seq x y z
N MET A 1 -18.06 -14.39 27.91
CA MET A 1 -18.26 -13.27 26.96
C MET A 1 -17.02 -12.98 26.10
N VAL A 2 -15.79 -13.23 26.58
CA VAL A 2 -14.53 -12.95 25.84
C VAL A 2 -14.13 -14.03 24.81
N LEU A 3 -14.44 -15.31 25.06
CA LEU A 3 -14.33 -16.37 24.04
C LEU A 3 -15.21 -16.10 22.80
N LEU A 4 -16.30 -15.34 22.97
CA LEU A 4 -17.24 -15.01 21.90
C LEU A 4 -16.67 -14.01 20.90
N SER A 5 -15.76 -13.09 21.28
CA SER A 5 -15.23 -12.07 20.36
C SER A 5 -14.11 -12.60 19.45
N GLN A 6 -13.27 -13.52 19.94
CA GLN A 6 -12.31 -14.25 19.09
C GLN A 6 -13.03 -15.21 18.13
N LEU A 7 -14.09 -15.87 18.63
CA LEU A 7 -15.04 -16.61 17.79
C LEU A 7 -15.76 -15.69 16.81
N GLU A 8 -15.99 -14.41 17.11
CA GLU A 8 -16.67 -13.47 16.21
C GLU A 8 -15.78 -13.01 15.06
N VAL A 9 -14.49 -12.74 15.30
CA VAL A 9 -13.52 -12.44 14.22
C VAL A 9 -13.27 -13.67 13.36
N CYS A 10 -13.03 -14.84 13.98
CA CYS A 10 -12.93 -16.10 13.23
C CYS A 10 -14.24 -16.39 12.48
N ARG A 11 -15.44 -16.22 13.08
CA ARG A 11 -16.73 -16.38 12.39
C ARG A 11 -16.98 -15.37 11.29
N ARG A 12 -16.51 -14.13 11.42
CA ARG A 12 -16.59 -13.11 10.36
C ARG A 12 -15.73 -13.52 9.17
N LEU A 13 -14.49 -13.97 9.39
CA LEU A 13 -13.65 -14.55 8.34
C LEU A 13 -14.30 -15.81 7.74
N ASP A 14 -14.85 -16.67 8.59
CA ASP A 14 -15.59 -17.87 8.20
C ASP A 14 -16.85 -17.51 7.36
N TYR A 15 -17.50 -16.38 7.61
CA TYR A 15 -18.65 -15.89 6.82
C TYR A 15 -18.23 -15.25 5.49
N VAL A 16 -17.06 -14.62 5.46
CA VAL A 16 -16.47 -14.00 4.27
C VAL A 16 -15.97 -15.07 3.29
N PHE A 17 -15.35 -16.14 3.81
CA PHE A 17 -14.83 -17.26 3.01
C PHE A 17 -15.83 -18.41 2.82
N LEU A 18 -17.08 -18.23 3.26
CA LEU A 18 -18.14 -19.24 3.23
C LEU A 18 -18.40 -19.87 1.84
N PRO A 19 -18.27 -19.16 0.70
CA PRO A 19 -18.38 -19.78 -0.62
C PRO A 19 -17.22 -20.75 -0.97
N TRP A 20 -16.11 -20.70 -0.23
CA TRP A 20 -14.84 -21.37 -0.59
C TRP A 20 -14.43 -22.47 0.40
N LYS A 21 -15.15 -22.66 1.52
CA LYS A 21 -14.79 -23.65 2.55
C LYS A 21 -14.77 -25.09 2.07
N ASN A 22 -15.63 -25.44 1.11
CA ASN A 22 -15.73 -26.80 0.59
C ASN A 22 -14.46 -27.24 -0.16
N ALA A 23 -13.64 -26.30 -0.62
CA ALA A 23 -12.41 -26.58 -1.38
C ALA A 23 -11.12 -26.42 -0.55
N HIS A 24 -11.14 -25.66 0.56
CA HIS A 24 -9.90 -25.21 1.23
C HIS A 24 -9.76 -25.60 2.71
N GLY A 25 -10.75 -26.30 3.31
CA GLY A 25 -10.65 -26.83 4.68
C GLY A 25 -10.96 -25.81 5.80
N PRO A 26 -11.03 -26.26 7.08
CA PRO A 26 -11.41 -25.42 8.21
C PRO A 26 -10.28 -24.48 8.67
N ILE A 27 -10.64 -23.25 9.05
CA ILE A 27 -9.72 -22.27 9.66
C ILE A 27 -9.48 -22.67 11.14
N SER A 28 -8.22 -22.88 11.54
CA SER A 28 -7.85 -23.26 12.92
C SER A 28 -7.43 -22.04 13.76
N CYS A 29 -8.09 -21.80 14.90
CA CYS A 29 -7.92 -20.61 15.76
C CYS A 29 -7.27 -20.92 17.14
N GLY A 30 -6.39 -21.92 17.25
CA GLY A 30 -6.04 -22.56 18.53
C GLY A 30 -4.87 -22.01 19.39
N THR A 31 -4.05 -21.05 18.95
CA THR A 31 -2.69 -20.87 19.55
C THR A 31 -2.41 -19.46 20.10
N TYR A 32 -3.40 -18.77 20.68
CA TYR A 32 -3.45 -17.30 20.64
C TYR A 32 -3.86 -16.59 21.95
N ALA A 33 -2.96 -16.51 22.93
CA ALA A 33 -3.15 -15.68 24.12
C ALA A 33 -2.91 -14.19 23.79
N THR A 34 -3.98 -13.39 23.80
CA THR A 34 -3.95 -11.95 23.45
C THR A 34 -3.91 -11.01 24.65
N ARG A 35 -3.95 -11.59 25.87
CA ARG A 35 -3.91 -10.89 27.15
C ARG A 35 -3.00 -11.63 28.12
N ASP A 36 -2.39 -10.91 29.04
CA ASP A 36 -1.57 -11.50 30.11
C ASP A 36 -2.41 -12.10 31.24
N GLU A 37 -1.75 -12.65 32.26
CA GLU A 37 -2.37 -13.29 33.42
C GLU A 37 -3.23 -12.32 34.26
N SER A 38 -3.04 -11.01 34.09
CA SER A 38 -3.86 -9.95 34.69
C SER A 38 -5.06 -9.53 33.81
N GLY A 39 -5.16 -10.05 32.59
CA GLY A 39 -6.18 -9.71 31.62
C GLY A 39 -5.87 -8.47 30.77
N GLN A 40 -4.68 -7.87 30.91
CA GLN A 40 -4.24 -6.73 30.09
C GLN A 40 -3.88 -7.20 28.67
N ALA A 41 -4.36 -6.50 27.65
CA ALA A 41 -4.04 -6.83 26.26
C ALA A 41 -2.57 -6.53 25.94
N TYR A 42 -1.91 -7.44 25.22
CA TYR A 42 -0.60 -7.16 24.66
C TYR A 42 -0.73 -6.10 23.56
N ALA A 43 0.22 -5.16 23.47
CA ALA A 43 0.17 -4.06 22.49
C ALA A 43 0.09 -4.57 21.04
N SER A 44 0.81 -5.65 20.73
CA SER A 44 0.78 -6.36 19.46
C SER A 44 -0.37 -7.37 19.31
N GLY A 45 -1.24 -7.46 20.33
CA GLY A 45 -2.35 -8.41 20.37
C GLY A 45 -1.97 -9.82 20.78
N PHE A 46 -0.70 -10.19 21.01
CA PHE A 46 -0.31 -11.56 21.41
C PHE A 46 0.88 -11.57 22.39
N ARG A 47 0.90 -12.55 23.32
CA ARG A 47 1.97 -12.72 24.33
C ARG A 47 3.36 -12.79 23.71
N TYR A 48 3.44 -13.51 22.59
CA TYR A 48 4.69 -13.89 21.94
C TYR A 48 5.34 -12.75 21.14
N LEU A 49 4.64 -11.63 20.98
CA LEU A 49 5.03 -10.54 20.09
C LEU A 49 5.01 -9.19 20.80
N LYS A 50 5.11 -9.20 22.14
CA LYS A 50 4.96 -8.02 23.02
C LYS A 50 5.86 -6.83 22.64
N ARG A 51 6.93 -7.06 21.88
CA ARG A 51 7.97 -6.09 21.51
C ARG A 51 7.91 -5.61 20.05
N ASP A 52 6.79 -5.83 19.36
CA ASP A 52 6.57 -5.48 17.95
C ASP A 52 7.56 -6.10 16.93
N ILE A 53 8.32 -7.11 17.36
CA ILE A 53 9.23 -7.89 16.51
C ILE A 53 8.40 -8.82 15.65
N GLY A 54 8.47 -8.65 14.33
CA GLY A 54 7.74 -9.50 13.39
C GLY A 54 6.24 -9.45 13.65
N ASN A 55 5.62 -8.29 13.36
CA ASN A 55 4.17 -8.07 13.42
C ASN A 55 3.42 -9.38 13.12
N THR A 56 2.48 -9.74 14.00
CA THR A 56 1.76 -11.04 14.01
C THR A 56 1.50 -11.64 12.63
N MET A 57 1.03 -10.82 11.70
CA MET A 57 0.71 -11.23 10.33
C MET A 57 1.94 -11.64 9.51
N TRP A 58 3.06 -10.93 9.60
CA TRP A 58 4.29 -11.28 8.90
C TRP A 58 4.89 -12.58 9.43
N TRP A 59 4.86 -12.78 10.76
CA TRP A 59 5.28 -14.05 11.34
C TRP A 59 4.42 -15.21 10.83
N TYR A 60 3.09 -15.08 10.79
CA TYR A 60 2.23 -16.14 10.25
C TYR A 60 2.47 -16.40 8.76
N LYS A 61 2.61 -15.35 7.95
CA LYS A 61 2.91 -15.45 6.52
C LYS A 61 4.17 -16.28 6.32
N TRP A 62 5.24 -15.91 7.01
CA TRP A 62 6.55 -16.53 6.79
C TRP A 62 6.72 -17.88 7.46
N TYR A 63 6.13 -18.10 8.63
CA TYR A 63 6.08 -19.43 9.24
C TYR A 63 5.32 -20.43 8.34
N THR A 64 4.20 -20.00 7.77
CA THR A 64 3.41 -20.83 6.84
C THR A 64 4.18 -21.09 5.56
N ALA A 65 4.79 -20.06 4.96
CA ALA A 65 5.60 -20.18 3.76
C ALA A 65 6.81 -21.12 3.98
N ALA A 66 7.55 -20.93 5.08
CA ALA A 66 8.71 -21.75 5.41
C ALA A 66 8.37 -23.24 5.52
N ARG A 67 7.26 -23.58 6.20
CA ARG A 67 6.81 -24.98 6.32
C ARG A 67 6.34 -25.55 4.98
N ALA A 68 5.62 -24.76 4.19
CA ALA A 68 5.16 -25.20 2.87
C ALA A 68 6.35 -25.48 1.93
N VAL A 69 7.36 -24.61 1.93
CA VAL A 69 8.59 -24.83 1.16
C VAL A 69 9.36 -26.05 1.68
N ALA A 70 9.47 -26.23 3.00
CA ALA A 70 10.10 -27.42 3.58
C ALA A 70 9.37 -28.72 3.18
N LEU A 71 8.05 -28.68 2.99
CA LEU A 71 7.26 -29.80 2.46
C LEU A 71 7.37 -29.99 0.93
N GLY A 72 8.12 -29.14 0.23
CA GLY A 72 8.35 -29.21 -1.21
C GLY A 72 7.30 -28.50 -2.07
N TYR A 73 6.45 -27.64 -1.48
CA TYR A 73 5.49 -26.85 -2.25
C TYR A 73 6.15 -25.62 -2.89
N ASN A 74 5.66 -25.24 -4.07
CA ASN A 74 5.88 -23.91 -4.62
C ASN A 74 4.97 -22.91 -3.89
N VAL A 75 5.49 -21.76 -3.50
CA VAL A 75 4.78 -20.79 -2.65
C VAL A 75 4.87 -19.40 -3.26
N LEU A 76 3.72 -18.78 -3.53
CA LEU A 76 3.62 -17.35 -3.77
C LEU A 76 3.14 -16.68 -2.47
N ALA A 77 4.01 -15.91 -1.83
CA ALA A 77 3.74 -15.15 -0.62
C ALA A 77 3.68 -13.66 -0.98
N ILE A 78 2.49 -13.06 -0.83
CA ILE A 78 2.25 -11.66 -1.17
C ILE A 78 1.59 -10.92 0.00
N ASP A 79 1.88 -9.63 0.13
CA ASP A 79 1.21 -8.77 1.09
C ASP A 79 -0.19 -8.37 0.62
N SER A 80 -1.01 -7.88 1.57
CA SER A 80 -2.39 -7.46 1.30
C SER A 80 -2.49 -6.20 0.43
N ASP A 81 -1.40 -5.49 0.25
CA ASP A 81 -1.25 -4.33 -0.63
C ASP A 81 -0.51 -4.68 -1.94
N CYS A 82 -0.55 -5.95 -2.33
CA CYS A 82 -0.17 -6.41 -3.65
C CYS A 82 -1.39 -6.71 -4.55
N LEU A 83 -1.16 -6.72 -5.86
CA LEU A 83 -2.13 -7.03 -6.89
C LEU A 83 -1.60 -8.10 -7.83
N VAL A 84 -2.37 -9.16 -8.03
CA VAL A 84 -2.15 -10.08 -9.15
C VAL A 84 -2.84 -9.47 -10.37
N LEU A 85 -2.04 -8.93 -11.29
CA LEU A 85 -2.52 -8.17 -12.44
C LEU A 85 -2.74 -9.06 -13.68
N ASP A 86 -2.01 -10.17 -13.78
CA ASP A 86 -2.10 -11.13 -14.88
C ASP A 86 -1.63 -12.52 -14.40
N ASP A 87 -1.55 -13.50 -15.29
CA ASP A 87 -0.97 -14.81 -15.00
C ASP A 87 0.54 -14.70 -14.72
N PHE A 88 0.85 -14.49 -13.43
CA PHE A 88 2.21 -14.47 -12.92
C PHE A 88 2.94 -15.80 -13.18
N TYR A 89 2.24 -16.94 -13.11
CA TYR A 89 2.86 -18.24 -13.29
C TYR A 89 3.27 -18.48 -14.74
N PHE A 90 2.45 -18.08 -15.71
CA PHE A 90 2.84 -18.09 -17.12
C PHE A 90 4.17 -17.38 -17.34
N ARG A 91 4.34 -16.18 -16.74
CA ARG A 91 5.56 -15.36 -16.87
C ARG A 91 6.81 -16.03 -16.30
N VAL A 92 6.69 -16.75 -15.18
CA VAL A 92 7.84 -17.37 -14.48
C VAL A 92 8.03 -18.87 -14.77
N LYS A 93 7.03 -19.56 -15.37
CA LYS A 93 7.04 -21.03 -15.62
C LYS A 93 6.94 -21.48 -17.08
N ALA A 94 6.26 -20.76 -17.97
CA ALA A 94 6.25 -21.10 -19.41
C ALA A 94 7.71 -21.22 -19.88
N PRO A 95 8.09 -22.04 -20.89
CA PRO A 95 9.49 -22.36 -21.20
C PRO A 95 10.35 -21.08 -21.29
N SER A 96 10.93 -20.74 -20.14
CA SER A 96 11.44 -19.42 -19.81
C SER A 96 12.72 -19.69 -19.04
N PRO A 97 13.75 -18.88 -19.30
CA PRO A 97 14.97 -18.96 -18.52
C PRO A 97 14.74 -18.74 -17.01
N LEU A 98 13.57 -18.20 -16.63
CA LEU A 98 13.20 -18.00 -15.23
C LEU A 98 12.91 -19.30 -14.47
N ALA A 99 12.56 -20.40 -15.13
CA ALA A 99 12.23 -21.67 -14.48
C ALA A 99 13.39 -22.27 -13.66
N ARG A 100 14.63 -21.81 -13.91
CA ARG A 100 15.84 -22.23 -13.18
C ARG A 100 15.96 -21.58 -11.79
N TYR A 101 15.26 -20.47 -11.54
CA TYR A 101 15.32 -19.76 -10.26
C TYR A 101 14.44 -20.44 -9.23
N ASN A 102 14.96 -20.55 -8.01
CA ASN A 102 14.28 -21.15 -6.89
C ASN A 102 13.52 -20.13 -6.05
N MET A 103 13.98 -18.88 -6.02
CA MET A 103 13.34 -17.80 -5.28
C MET A 103 13.39 -16.49 -6.06
N PHE A 104 12.26 -15.81 -6.10
CA PHE A 104 12.03 -14.52 -6.72
C PHE A 104 11.54 -13.59 -5.65
N THR A 105 12.05 -12.36 -5.61
CA THR A 105 11.48 -11.35 -4.72
C THR A 105 11.59 -9.96 -5.33
N GLN A 106 10.70 -9.07 -4.91
CA GLN A 106 10.83 -7.65 -5.25
C GLN A 106 12.11 -7.09 -4.61
N SER A 107 12.77 -6.14 -5.26
CA SER A 107 13.84 -5.37 -4.61
C SER A 107 13.31 -4.12 -3.91
N GLU A 108 13.85 -3.85 -2.73
CA GLU A 108 13.72 -2.58 -2.01
C GLU A 108 14.87 -1.62 -2.36
N GLY A 109 16.01 -2.16 -2.83
CA GLY A 109 17.20 -1.40 -3.15
C GLY A 109 18.01 -2.02 -4.28
N LYS A 110 19.34 -1.95 -4.20
CA LYS A 110 20.21 -2.66 -5.16
C LYS A 110 20.29 -4.16 -4.87
N THR A 111 20.29 -4.52 -3.59
CA THR A 111 20.51 -5.88 -3.08
C THR A 111 19.56 -6.24 -1.93
N LEU A 112 18.76 -5.27 -1.47
CA LEU A 112 17.81 -5.43 -0.37
C LEU A 112 16.50 -6.00 -0.90
N ILE A 113 15.95 -6.95 -0.16
CA ILE A 113 14.69 -7.59 -0.49
C ILE A 113 13.54 -6.71 -0.01
N ASN A 114 12.55 -6.51 -0.85
CA ASN A 114 11.19 -6.24 -0.43
C ASN A 114 10.44 -7.58 -0.37
N SER A 115 9.97 -7.95 0.80
CA SER A 115 9.32 -9.23 1.10
C SER A 115 7.81 -9.21 0.81
N GLY A 116 7.27 -8.07 0.35
CA GLY A 116 5.87 -7.91 0.01
C GLY A 116 5.43 -8.76 -1.19
N TRP A 117 6.37 -9.11 -2.08
CA TRP A 117 6.13 -10.08 -3.15
C TRP A 117 7.29 -11.07 -3.26
N THR A 118 7.03 -12.33 -2.91
CA THR A 118 8.03 -13.40 -3.00
C THR A 118 7.41 -14.66 -3.59
N TYR A 119 8.11 -15.25 -4.56
CA TYR A 119 7.72 -16.52 -5.13
C TYR A 119 8.86 -17.53 -5.00
N VAL A 120 8.54 -18.72 -4.51
CA VAL A 120 9.46 -19.83 -4.32
C VAL A 120 9.01 -20.99 -5.18
N GLN A 121 9.94 -21.58 -5.94
CA GLN A 121 9.66 -22.76 -6.74
C GLN A 121 10.80 -23.76 -6.76
N ASN A 122 10.46 -25.04 -6.81
CA ASN A 122 11.41 -26.14 -6.97
C ASN A 122 12.60 -26.07 -5.97
N ALA A 123 12.40 -25.45 -4.80
CA ALA A 123 13.40 -25.38 -3.75
C ALA A 123 13.50 -26.75 -3.06
N ALA A 124 14.71 -27.19 -2.76
CA ALA A 124 14.94 -28.38 -1.98
C ALA A 124 14.49 -28.15 -0.54
N SER A 125 13.87 -29.16 0.09
CA SER A 125 13.36 -29.08 1.46
C SER A 125 14.43 -28.72 2.50
N ASN A 126 15.69 -29.05 2.21
CA ASN A 126 16.88 -28.76 3.00
C ASN A 126 17.89 -27.87 2.25
N GLY A 127 17.43 -27.17 1.20
CA GLY A 127 18.25 -26.25 0.40
C GLY A 127 18.40 -24.87 1.03
N PRO A 128 19.26 -24.00 0.46
CA PRO A 128 19.48 -22.63 0.92
C PRO A 128 18.19 -21.80 1.05
N VAL A 129 17.23 -21.90 0.12
CA VAL A 129 15.96 -21.17 0.17
C VAL A 129 15.09 -21.64 1.35
N ALA A 130 14.99 -22.96 1.56
CA ALA A 130 14.27 -23.50 2.72
C ALA A 130 14.93 -23.07 4.03
N TRP A 131 16.27 -23.04 4.08
CA TRP A 131 17.03 -22.50 5.22
C TRP A 131 16.73 -21.01 5.45
N MET A 132 16.71 -20.17 4.41
CA MET A 132 16.43 -18.74 4.54
C MET A 132 15.09 -18.50 5.24
N LEU A 133 14.03 -19.15 4.75
CA LEU A 133 12.69 -18.98 5.30
C LEU A 133 12.59 -19.52 6.74
N TYR A 134 13.23 -20.65 7.01
CA TYR A 134 13.29 -21.22 8.36
C TYR A 134 14.05 -20.32 9.34
N ASP A 135 15.25 -19.88 8.96
CA ASP A 135 16.17 -19.16 9.84
C ASP A 135 15.67 -17.74 10.11
N MET A 136 15.08 -17.09 9.11
CA MET A 136 14.48 -15.75 9.27
C MET A 136 13.47 -15.75 10.43
N VAL A 137 12.54 -16.69 10.44
CA VAL A 137 11.52 -16.79 11.50
C VAL A 137 12.13 -17.29 12.81
N HIS A 138 13.09 -18.22 12.74
CA HIS A 138 13.80 -18.75 13.91
C HIS A 138 14.52 -17.67 14.71
N LYS A 139 15.24 -16.75 14.04
CA LYS A 139 15.95 -15.64 14.68
C LYS A 139 15.00 -14.74 15.47
N LEU A 140 13.85 -14.39 14.87
CA LEU A 140 12.81 -13.59 15.52
C LEU A 140 12.23 -14.31 16.75
N VAL A 141 11.98 -15.62 16.67
CA VAL A 141 11.51 -16.42 17.81
C VAL A 141 12.53 -16.39 18.96
N ARG A 142 13.81 -16.53 18.66
CA ARG A 142 14.88 -16.52 19.68
C ARG A 142 14.99 -15.19 20.39
N TRP A 143 14.94 -14.08 19.66
CA TRP A 143 14.99 -12.75 20.26
C TRP A 143 13.70 -12.38 21.00
N ALA A 144 12.54 -12.85 20.52
CA ALA A 144 11.29 -12.68 21.24
C ALA A 144 11.32 -13.43 22.59
N GLU A 145 11.91 -14.63 22.61
CA GLU A 145 12.11 -15.44 23.83
C GLU A 145 13.15 -14.82 24.77
N ASP A 146 14.35 -14.54 24.28
CA ASP A 146 15.43 -13.92 25.05
C ASP A 146 16.33 -13.02 24.18
N PRO A 147 16.17 -11.68 24.26
CA PRO A 147 16.97 -10.72 23.51
C PRO A 147 18.27 -10.32 24.22
N SER A 148 18.62 -10.93 25.36
CA SER A 148 19.67 -10.41 26.25
C SER A 148 21.05 -10.28 25.58
N GLU A 149 21.45 -11.22 24.73
CA GLU A 149 22.73 -11.11 23.99
C GLU A 149 22.71 -9.99 22.95
N LEU A 150 21.59 -9.80 22.24
CA LEU A 150 21.43 -8.66 21.32
C LEU A 150 21.47 -7.33 22.10
N PHE A 151 20.82 -7.26 23.26
CA PHE A 151 20.79 -6.07 24.12
C PHE A 151 22.16 -5.69 24.71
N LYS A 152 23.08 -6.64 24.90
CA LYS A 152 24.49 -6.32 25.23
C LYS A 152 25.21 -5.57 24.11
N MET A 153 24.77 -5.76 22.87
CA MET A 153 25.32 -5.10 21.68
C MET A 153 24.56 -3.83 21.31
N ALA A 154 23.28 -3.72 21.71
CA ALA A 154 22.39 -2.61 21.40
C ALA A 154 21.77 -1.98 22.68
N PRO A 155 22.52 -1.14 23.43
CA PRO A 155 22.04 -0.53 24.67
C PRO A 155 20.77 0.33 24.52
N PHE A 156 20.62 0.99 23.37
CA PHE A 156 19.41 1.76 23.06
C PHE A 156 18.17 0.86 22.91
N ALA A 157 18.30 -0.24 22.16
CA ALA A 157 17.27 -1.26 22.01
C ALA A 157 16.87 -1.85 23.37
N ALA A 158 17.87 -2.15 24.21
CA ALA A 158 17.67 -2.66 25.57
C ALA A 158 16.88 -1.69 26.47
N THR A 159 17.22 -0.39 26.41
CA THR A 159 16.58 0.64 27.24
C THR A 159 15.10 0.81 26.90
N ASN A 160 14.75 0.61 25.62
CA ASN A 160 13.39 0.78 25.12
C ASN A 160 12.62 -0.55 24.98
N ASP A 161 13.23 -1.68 25.36
CA ASP A 161 12.71 -3.05 25.21
C ASP A 161 12.15 -3.35 23.79
N VAL A 162 12.83 -2.82 22.77
CA VAL A 162 12.46 -2.96 21.35
C VAL A 162 13.60 -3.55 20.55
N ILE A 163 13.28 -4.34 19.54
CA ILE A 163 14.22 -4.79 18.52
C ILE A 163 13.72 -4.26 17.18
N TRP A 164 14.57 -3.51 16.50
CA TRP A 164 14.28 -2.87 15.24
C TRP A 164 14.56 -3.84 14.09
N GLY A 165 13.56 -4.06 13.25
CA GLY A 165 13.66 -4.86 12.01
C GLY A 165 12.31 -5.45 11.63
N ASP A 166 11.92 -5.28 10.37
CA ASP A 166 10.75 -5.91 9.79
C ASP A 166 11.12 -7.21 9.05
N ASP A 167 10.17 -7.79 8.33
CA ASP A 167 10.39 -9.02 7.57
C ASP A 167 11.27 -8.82 6.33
N GLN A 168 11.37 -7.60 5.78
CA GLN A 168 12.27 -7.25 4.68
C GLN A 168 13.73 -7.26 5.13
N GLU A 169 14.01 -6.63 6.28
CA GLU A 169 15.33 -6.69 6.92
C GLU A 169 15.72 -8.13 7.27
N SER A 170 14.78 -8.87 7.86
CA SER A 170 15.00 -10.26 8.26
C SER A 170 15.24 -11.17 7.05
N MET A 171 14.55 -10.94 5.93
CA MET A 171 14.76 -11.70 4.69
C MET A 171 16.09 -11.34 4.02
N SER A 172 16.47 -10.06 4.04
CA SER A 172 17.76 -9.60 3.51
C SER A 172 18.94 -10.16 4.31
N ASP A 173 18.79 -10.28 5.63
CA ASP A 173 19.76 -10.87 6.55
C ASP A 173 20.11 -12.33 6.20
N VAL A 174 19.09 -13.15 5.97
CA VAL A 174 19.29 -14.55 5.56
C VAL A 174 19.74 -14.67 4.11
N LEU A 175 19.32 -13.77 3.22
CA LEU A 175 19.83 -13.70 1.85
C LEU A 175 21.35 -13.49 1.86
N PHE A 176 21.83 -12.49 2.60
CA PHE A 176 23.27 -12.19 2.69
C PHE A 176 24.05 -13.35 3.29
N SER A 177 23.48 -14.06 4.26
CA SER A 177 24.08 -15.28 4.80
C SER A 177 24.26 -16.33 3.69
N CYS A 178 23.22 -16.59 2.90
CA CYS A 178 23.26 -17.55 1.79
C CYS A 178 24.20 -17.15 0.65
N ILE A 179 24.26 -15.87 0.28
CA ILE A 179 25.18 -15.36 -0.75
C ILE A 179 26.63 -15.64 -0.33
N ASN A 180 26.97 -15.35 0.92
CA ASN A 180 28.32 -15.54 1.44
C ASN A 180 28.63 -16.99 1.82
N GLY A 181 27.62 -17.88 1.88
CA GLY A 181 27.77 -19.26 2.34
C GLY A 181 28.19 -19.37 3.81
N ARG A 182 27.89 -18.35 4.62
CA ARG A 182 28.20 -18.28 6.06
C ARG A 182 27.14 -17.46 6.77
N THR A 183 26.92 -17.71 8.05
CA THR A 183 25.96 -16.94 8.83
C THR A 183 26.44 -15.49 9.01
N SER A 184 25.58 -14.53 8.70
CA SER A 184 25.77 -13.11 8.98
C SER A 184 24.51 -12.52 9.61
N TYR A 185 24.64 -11.39 10.30
CA TYR A 185 23.54 -10.73 11.01
C TYR A 185 23.41 -9.25 10.65
N TYR A 186 22.98 -8.98 9.41
CA TYR A 186 22.62 -7.64 8.94
C TYR A 186 21.60 -6.93 9.83
N ILE A 187 20.60 -7.62 10.36
CA ILE A 187 19.55 -7.00 11.20
C ILE A 187 20.09 -6.37 12.48
N ILE A 188 21.30 -6.74 12.94
CA ILE A 188 21.98 -6.06 14.05
C ILE A 188 22.21 -4.58 13.70
N ALA A 189 22.48 -4.26 12.42
CA ALA A 189 22.71 -2.90 11.96
C ALA A 189 21.60 -1.93 12.35
N TYR A 190 20.35 -2.38 12.31
CA TYR A 190 19.19 -1.56 12.65
C TYR A 190 19.06 -1.32 14.15
N ASN A 191 19.55 -2.25 14.95
CA ASN A 191 19.48 -2.21 16.41
C ASN A 191 20.59 -1.35 17.03
N ILE A 192 21.70 -1.17 16.32
CA ILE A 192 22.86 -0.38 16.78
C ILE A 192 23.09 0.90 15.97
N ARG A 193 22.16 1.27 15.08
CA ARG A 193 22.36 2.33 14.08
C ARG A 193 22.85 3.66 14.66
N ASP A 194 22.42 4.00 15.87
CA ASP A 194 22.72 5.24 16.57
C ASP A 194 23.83 5.08 17.64
N ASP A 195 24.59 3.98 17.63
CA ASP A 195 25.64 3.66 18.60
C ASP A 195 27.01 3.43 17.94
N GLU A 196 27.84 4.48 17.91
CA GLU A 196 29.20 4.45 17.34
C GLU A 196 30.12 3.42 18.05
N ALA A 197 29.95 3.22 19.37
CA ALA A 197 30.74 2.26 20.12
C ALA A 197 30.37 0.82 19.74
N ALA A 198 29.08 0.55 19.47
CA ALA A 198 28.63 -0.74 18.95
C ALA A 198 29.17 -1.01 17.53
N TRP A 199 29.19 0.00 16.65
CA TRP A 199 29.79 -0.13 15.32
C TRP A 199 31.27 -0.50 15.37
N SER A 200 32.02 0.15 16.26
CA SER A 200 33.44 -0.14 16.49
C SER A 200 33.69 -1.60 16.92
N LYS A 201 32.79 -2.19 17.74
CA LYS A 201 32.88 -3.62 18.12
C LYS A 201 32.69 -4.58 16.94
N LEU A 202 31.94 -4.17 15.91
CA LEU A 202 31.80 -4.92 14.66
C LEU A 202 32.94 -4.61 13.65
N GLY A 203 33.89 -3.75 14.02
CA GLY A 203 35.02 -3.37 13.17
C GLY A 203 34.61 -2.55 11.95
N VAL A 204 33.50 -1.82 12.00
CA VAL A 204 32.98 -0.92 10.95
C VAL A 204 32.71 0.46 11.52
N LYS A 205 32.61 1.49 10.66
CA LYS A 205 32.31 2.86 11.10
C LYS A 205 30.81 3.14 11.22
N ASN A 206 29.98 2.49 10.42
CA ASN A 206 28.55 2.74 10.34
C ASN A 206 27.80 1.62 9.61
N ALA A 207 26.48 1.77 9.49
CA ALA A 207 25.59 0.83 8.82
C ALA A 207 25.93 0.60 7.34
N LEU A 208 26.35 1.64 6.61
CA LEU A 208 26.68 1.52 5.18
C LEU A 208 27.91 0.65 4.98
N GLU A 209 28.96 0.85 5.76
CA GLU A 209 30.16 0.02 5.70
C GLU A 209 29.86 -1.44 6.08
N HIS A 210 28.98 -1.66 7.06
CA HIS A 210 28.54 -3.01 7.42
C HIS A 210 27.76 -3.66 6.28
N LEU A 211 26.79 -2.95 5.70
CA LEU A 211 26.00 -3.42 4.56
C LEU A 211 26.90 -3.75 3.36
N ASP A 212 27.88 -2.90 3.04
CA ASP A 212 28.82 -3.14 1.95
C ASP A 212 29.61 -4.44 2.10
N ARG A 213 29.98 -4.80 3.33
CA ARG A 213 30.64 -6.06 3.63
C ARG A 213 29.71 -7.27 3.49
N LEU A 214 28.45 -7.14 3.93
CA LEU A 214 27.52 -8.26 3.99
C LEU A 214 26.81 -8.56 2.66
N GLN A 215 26.46 -7.55 1.89
CA GLN A 215 25.57 -7.70 0.72
C GLN A 215 26.18 -8.51 -0.44
N GLY A 216 27.50 -8.77 -0.39
CA GLY A 216 28.19 -9.64 -1.33
C GLY A 216 28.10 -9.14 -2.77
N MET A 217 28.32 -7.84 -3.00
CA MET A 217 28.14 -7.18 -4.31
C MET A 217 28.79 -7.95 -5.48
N ASP A 218 29.97 -8.53 -5.26
CA ASP A 218 30.73 -9.25 -6.28
C ASP A 218 30.08 -10.58 -6.73
N TYR A 219 29.12 -11.10 -5.96
CA TYR A 219 28.39 -12.32 -6.31
C TYR A 219 27.17 -12.06 -7.20
N TRP A 220 26.66 -10.83 -7.21
CA TRP A 220 25.51 -10.45 -8.01
C TRP A 220 25.88 -10.36 -9.49
N LYS A 221 25.00 -10.87 -10.36
CA LYS A 221 25.17 -10.86 -11.80
C LYS A 221 23.96 -10.23 -12.46
N MET A 222 24.20 -9.51 -13.54
CA MET A 222 23.18 -9.16 -14.51
C MET A 222 23.24 -10.19 -15.64
N GLU A 223 22.18 -10.95 -15.81
CA GLU A 223 22.08 -11.94 -16.89
C GLU A 223 21.03 -11.49 -17.91
N THR A 224 21.37 -11.62 -19.19
CA THR A 224 20.46 -11.30 -20.29
C THR A 224 19.92 -12.57 -20.91
N PHE A 225 18.62 -12.60 -21.13
CA PHE A 225 17.89 -13.76 -21.58
C PHE A 225 17.08 -13.45 -22.83
N PRO A 226 17.05 -14.35 -23.84
CA PRO A 226 16.16 -14.19 -24.97
C PRO A 226 14.71 -14.42 -24.53
N VAL A 227 13.78 -13.68 -25.13
CA VAL A 227 12.34 -13.90 -25.02
C VAL A 227 11.75 -14.12 -26.42
N SER A 228 10.71 -14.95 -26.51
CA SER A 228 10.04 -15.28 -27.76
C SER A 228 8.56 -15.59 -27.54
N GLY A 229 7.80 -15.63 -28.64
CA GLY A 229 6.36 -15.92 -28.61
C GLY A 229 5.55 -14.81 -27.94
N GLU A 230 4.41 -15.19 -27.35
CA GLU A 230 3.48 -14.27 -26.67
C GLU A 230 4.13 -13.48 -25.53
N LEU A 231 5.21 -14.01 -24.93
CA LEU A 231 5.92 -13.32 -23.86
C LEU A 231 6.71 -12.09 -24.36
N ALA A 232 7.20 -12.10 -25.61
CA ALA A 232 8.02 -11.00 -26.14
C ALA A 232 7.24 -9.69 -26.24
N ASP A 233 5.93 -9.76 -26.50
CA ASP A 233 5.04 -8.59 -26.57
C ASP A 233 4.74 -8.00 -25.17
N LEU A 234 4.98 -8.78 -24.11
CA LEU A 234 4.70 -8.40 -22.72
C LEU A 234 5.96 -7.99 -21.94
N VAL A 235 7.14 -8.38 -22.41
CA VAL A 235 8.43 -8.05 -21.77
C VAL A 235 8.81 -6.61 -22.08
N CYS A 236 9.00 -5.81 -21.02
CA CYS A 236 9.32 -4.40 -21.15
C CYS A 236 10.33 -3.96 -20.10
N GLU A 237 11.62 -3.92 -20.46
CA GLU A 237 12.70 -3.50 -19.55
C GLU A 237 12.80 -1.98 -19.38
N HIS A 238 12.10 -1.21 -20.22
CA HIS A 238 12.20 0.26 -20.28
C HIS A 238 11.06 0.98 -19.57
N LEU A 239 10.33 0.33 -18.66
CA LEU A 239 9.28 1.00 -17.90
C LEU A 239 9.84 2.24 -17.16
N PRO A 240 9.16 3.41 -17.22
CA PRO A 240 7.83 3.68 -17.79
C PRO A 240 7.80 4.12 -19.27
N ASP A 241 8.91 4.08 -20.02
CA ASP A 241 8.99 4.40 -21.46
C ASP A 241 8.39 3.28 -22.33
N VAL A 242 7.08 3.08 -22.18
CA VAL A 242 6.29 2.10 -22.94
C VAL A 242 6.26 2.45 -24.43
N GLU A 243 6.40 3.73 -24.79
CA GLU A 243 6.47 4.15 -26.20
C GLU A 243 7.73 3.66 -26.89
N ARG A 244 8.86 3.66 -26.19
CA ARG A 244 10.06 2.96 -26.68
C ARG A 244 9.80 1.47 -26.77
N CYS A 245 9.19 0.87 -25.76
CA CYS A 245 8.86 -0.55 -25.73
C CYS A 245 8.01 -1.01 -26.92
N ARG A 246 7.02 -0.19 -27.34
CA ARG A 246 6.18 -0.45 -28.52
C ARG A 246 6.96 -0.37 -29.84
N ARG A 247 7.94 0.53 -29.94
CA ARG A 247 8.77 0.72 -31.14
C ARG A 247 9.93 -0.27 -31.23
N GLU A 248 10.42 -0.71 -30.08
CA GLU A 248 11.54 -1.63 -29.90
C GLU A 248 11.07 -2.80 -29.00
N PRO A 249 10.27 -3.75 -29.54
CA PRO A 249 9.84 -4.92 -28.78
C PRO A 249 11.05 -5.64 -28.18
N ALA A 250 10.90 -6.11 -26.94
CA ALA A 250 11.99 -6.79 -26.27
C ALA A 250 12.22 -8.16 -26.93
N THR A 251 13.38 -8.33 -27.52
CA THR A 251 13.90 -9.66 -27.90
C THR A 251 14.63 -10.31 -26.72
N ASN A 252 14.97 -9.52 -25.70
CA ASN A 252 15.72 -9.94 -24.54
C ASN A 252 15.20 -9.22 -23.28
N PHE A 253 15.40 -9.82 -22.11
CA PHE A 253 15.28 -9.13 -20.82
C PHE A 253 16.53 -9.34 -19.97
N THR A 254 16.72 -8.49 -18.96
CA THR A 254 17.82 -8.63 -18.01
C THR A 254 17.28 -9.00 -16.64
N ALA A 255 18.01 -9.82 -15.90
CA ALA A 255 17.67 -10.18 -14.53
C ALA A 255 18.88 -9.98 -13.61
N GLN A 256 18.64 -9.40 -12.43
CA GLN A 256 19.64 -9.34 -11.38
C GLN A 256 19.53 -10.60 -10.52
N THR A 257 20.59 -11.40 -10.50
CA THR A 257 20.58 -12.74 -9.91
C THR A 257 21.82 -13.03 -9.09
N VAL A 258 21.70 -13.97 -8.16
CA VAL A 258 22.80 -14.51 -7.37
C VAL A 258 22.59 -16.00 -7.09
N GLU A 259 23.68 -16.72 -6.87
CA GLU A 259 23.67 -18.10 -6.41
C GLU A 259 23.65 -18.14 -4.88
N LEU A 260 22.73 -18.93 -4.31
CA LEU A 260 22.57 -19.14 -2.89
C LEU A 260 23.29 -20.42 -2.48
N ARG A 261 24.09 -20.32 -1.41
CA ARG A 261 24.80 -21.44 -0.79
C ARG A 261 24.23 -21.69 0.59
N MET A 262 24.33 -22.92 1.08
CA MET A 262 23.91 -23.24 2.45
C MET A 262 24.88 -22.56 3.42
N PRO A 263 24.42 -21.63 4.26
CA PRO A 263 25.32 -20.92 5.16
C PRO A 263 25.72 -21.82 6.32
N HIS A 264 27.03 -21.89 6.57
CA HIS A 264 27.59 -22.59 7.72
C HIS A 264 28.93 -21.95 8.08
N SER A 265 29.21 -21.84 9.37
CA SER A 265 30.42 -21.19 9.87
C SER A 265 31.27 -22.09 10.76
N GLY A 266 31.03 -23.40 10.73
CA GLY A 266 31.72 -24.39 11.58
C GLY A 266 31.49 -24.17 13.08
N GLY A 267 30.37 -23.53 13.46
CA GLY A 267 30.11 -23.08 14.83
C GLY A 267 30.88 -21.82 15.25
N VAL A 268 31.56 -21.13 14.33
CA VAL A 268 32.30 -19.88 14.58
C VAL A 268 31.51 -18.69 14.07
N PHE A 269 31.34 -17.65 14.90
CA PHE A 269 30.56 -16.46 14.54
C PHE A 269 31.42 -15.19 14.73
N PRO A 270 32.15 -14.75 13.70
CA PRO A 270 33.08 -13.63 13.84
C PRO A 270 32.34 -12.29 14.05
N PRO A 271 32.87 -11.37 14.88
CA PRO A 271 32.25 -10.06 15.12
C PRO A 271 32.03 -9.24 13.85
N GLU A 272 32.92 -9.31 12.87
CA GLU A 272 32.80 -8.57 11.60
C GLU A 272 31.60 -9.00 10.73
N TRP A 273 31.01 -10.17 11.03
CA TRP A 273 29.78 -10.69 10.41
C TRP A 273 28.54 -10.55 11.33
N GLY A 274 28.67 -9.84 12.46
CA GLY A 274 27.61 -9.63 13.44
C GLY A 274 27.74 -10.46 14.73
N GLY A 275 28.74 -11.35 14.83
CA GLY A 275 28.94 -12.17 16.03
C GLY A 275 27.80 -13.19 16.26
N TYR A 276 27.63 -13.68 17.50
CA TYR A 276 26.56 -14.61 17.87
C TYR A 276 25.51 -13.89 18.74
N PRO A 277 24.38 -13.43 18.17
CA PRO A 277 23.44 -12.54 18.85
C PRO A 277 22.34 -13.25 19.65
N PHE A 278 22.61 -14.48 20.12
CA PHE A 278 21.61 -15.30 20.80
C PHE A 278 22.14 -15.90 22.09
N VAL A 279 21.23 -16.17 23.03
CA VAL A 279 21.53 -17.03 24.16
C VAL A 279 21.87 -18.44 23.65
N LYS A 280 22.90 -19.05 24.25
CA LYS A 280 23.41 -20.38 23.82
C LYS A 280 22.42 -21.51 24.09
N GLU A 281 21.72 -21.45 25.21
CA GLU A 281 20.68 -22.42 25.56
C GLU A 281 19.35 -21.98 24.95
N ALA A 282 18.76 -22.83 24.10
CA ALA A 282 17.45 -22.56 23.52
C ALA A 282 16.37 -22.73 24.59
N GLY A 283 15.50 -21.72 24.73
CA GLY A 283 14.35 -21.81 25.61
C GLY A 283 13.20 -22.64 24.99
N PRO A 284 12.11 -22.85 25.76
CA PRO A 284 11.00 -23.71 25.37
C PRO A 284 10.29 -23.29 24.07
N ILE A 285 10.23 -21.99 23.76
CA ILE A 285 9.58 -21.48 22.54
C ILE A 285 10.45 -21.79 21.32
N THR A 286 11.76 -21.53 21.42
CA THR A 286 12.71 -21.89 20.36
C THR A 286 12.70 -23.40 20.11
N LEU A 287 12.68 -24.21 21.18
CA LEU A 287 12.59 -25.66 21.08
C LEU A 287 11.27 -26.12 20.42
N ALA A 288 10.13 -25.51 20.77
CA ALA A 288 8.85 -25.81 20.14
C ALA A 288 8.83 -25.44 18.65
N TYR A 289 9.42 -24.30 18.28
CA TYR A 289 9.58 -23.91 16.87
C TYR A 289 10.41 -24.93 16.10
N ARG A 290 11.59 -25.31 16.61
CA ARG A 290 12.45 -26.35 16.03
C ARG A 290 11.71 -27.68 15.90
N GLN A 291 10.99 -28.09 16.94
CA GLN A 291 10.21 -29.33 16.94
C GLN A 291 9.11 -29.30 15.88
N SER A 292 8.42 -28.17 15.71
CA SER A 292 7.36 -28.05 14.72
C SER A 292 7.85 -28.37 13.29
N PHE A 293 9.09 -28.02 12.95
CA PHE A 293 9.70 -28.33 11.66
C PHE A 293 10.13 -29.80 11.59
N LYS A 294 10.64 -30.38 12.68
CA LYS A 294 10.90 -31.83 12.76
C LYS A 294 9.63 -32.66 12.53
N ASP A 295 8.50 -32.20 13.07
CA ASP A 295 7.20 -32.87 12.95
C ASP A 295 6.66 -32.93 11.51
N LEU A 296 7.25 -32.17 10.57
CA LEU A 296 6.94 -32.28 9.14
C LEU A 296 7.42 -33.61 8.53
N GLY A 297 8.36 -34.31 9.18
CA GLY A 297 8.92 -35.57 8.68
C GLY A 297 9.83 -35.42 7.46
N VAL A 298 10.27 -34.18 7.16
CA VAL A 298 11.21 -33.87 6.06
C VAL A 298 12.61 -33.58 6.61
N PRO A 299 13.67 -33.77 5.81
CA PRO A 299 15.02 -33.40 6.22
C PRO A 299 15.10 -31.89 6.51
N LEU A 300 15.61 -31.54 7.69
CA LEU A 300 15.88 -30.15 8.04
C LEU A 300 17.17 -29.66 7.38
N PRO A 301 17.28 -28.35 7.11
CA PRO A 301 18.55 -27.74 6.76
C PRO A 301 19.64 -28.05 7.81
N PRO A 302 20.91 -28.20 7.41
CA PRO A 302 22.05 -28.29 8.33
C PRO A 302 22.05 -27.15 9.35
N ASP A 303 22.31 -27.46 10.62
CA ASP A 303 22.32 -26.46 11.69
C ASP A 303 23.66 -25.69 11.70
N PRO A 304 23.68 -24.38 11.40
CA PRO A 304 24.91 -23.59 11.37
C PRO A 304 25.62 -23.50 12.73
N GLU A 305 24.92 -23.79 13.84
CA GLU A 305 25.48 -23.82 15.19
C GLU A 305 26.16 -25.15 15.54
N ASP A 306 25.88 -26.22 14.79
CA ASP A 306 26.47 -27.54 15.00
C ASP A 306 27.62 -27.78 13.99
N PRO A 307 28.88 -27.75 14.46
CA PRO A 307 30.04 -28.04 13.61
C PRO A 307 29.96 -29.41 12.91
N ALA A 308 29.26 -30.39 13.50
CA ALA A 308 29.12 -31.71 12.90
C ALA A 308 28.33 -31.70 11.58
N THR A 309 27.55 -30.65 11.33
CA THR A 309 26.75 -30.53 10.10
C THR A 309 27.43 -29.74 8.99
N GLU A 310 28.66 -29.22 9.21
CA GLU A 310 29.36 -28.38 8.23
C GLU A 310 29.61 -29.11 6.91
N ALA A 311 30.02 -30.39 6.97
CA ALA A 311 30.24 -31.19 5.78
C ALA A 311 28.95 -31.39 4.97
N ALA A 312 27.82 -31.57 5.66
CA ALA A 312 26.51 -31.67 5.02
C ALA A 312 26.11 -30.34 4.37
N ALA A 313 26.34 -29.21 5.04
CA ALA A 313 26.11 -27.88 4.48
C ALA A 313 26.91 -27.62 3.20
N ARG A 314 28.22 -27.96 3.20
CA ARG A 314 29.08 -27.83 2.03
C ARG A 314 28.66 -28.74 0.86
N ALA A 315 28.02 -29.87 1.17
CA ALA A 315 27.51 -30.81 0.16
C ALA A 315 26.11 -30.43 -0.38
N THR A 316 25.39 -29.52 0.29
CA THR A 316 24.09 -29.05 -0.18
C THR A 316 24.24 -28.33 -1.52
N LYS A 317 23.43 -28.74 -2.50
CA LYS A 317 23.40 -28.11 -3.83
C LYS A 317 22.97 -26.64 -3.70
N SER A 318 23.68 -25.76 -4.40
CA SER A 318 23.29 -24.36 -4.52
C SER A 318 21.94 -24.18 -5.21
N GLU A 319 21.27 -23.09 -4.89
CA GLU A 319 20.01 -22.66 -5.48
C GLU A 319 20.15 -21.27 -6.11
N HIS A 320 19.23 -20.87 -6.99
CA HIS A 320 19.32 -19.60 -7.68
C HIS A 320 18.25 -18.62 -7.21
N PHE A 321 18.66 -17.37 -7.03
CA PHE A 321 17.81 -16.27 -6.60
C PHE A 321 17.77 -15.17 -7.66
N VAL A 322 16.65 -14.47 -7.76
CA VAL A 322 16.48 -13.34 -8.68
C VAL A 322 15.64 -12.21 -8.06
N LEU A 323 16.03 -10.96 -8.33
CA LEU A 323 15.24 -9.78 -8.05
C LEU A 323 14.35 -9.45 -9.26
N MET A 324 13.03 -9.38 -9.06
CA MET A 324 12.05 -9.13 -10.13
C MET A 324 11.91 -7.66 -10.53
N GLN A 325 12.40 -6.75 -9.72
CA GLN A 325 12.49 -5.33 -10.03
C GLN A 325 13.79 -4.89 -9.40
N SER A 326 14.69 -4.21 -10.12
CA SER A 326 15.90 -3.69 -9.50
C SER A 326 16.26 -2.28 -9.96
N PHE A 327 16.70 -1.46 -9.01
CA PHE A 327 17.23 -0.14 -9.28
C PHE A 327 18.72 -0.27 -9.61
N VAL A 328 19.02 -0.60 -10.87
CA VAL A 328 20.41 -0.86 -11.32
C VAL A 328 21.27 0.42 -11.29
N LYS A 329 20.65 1.61 -11.26
CA LYS A 329 21.33 2.90 -11.13
C LYS A 329 20.63 3.81 -10.10
N THR A 330 21.43 4.64 -9.44
CA THR A 330 21.03 5.50 -8.30
C THR A 330 20.37 6.82 -8.71
N ASP A 331 20.22 7.11 -10.01
CA ASP A 331 19.75 8.39 -10.55
C ASP A 331 18.26 8.40 -10.95
N GLY A 332 17.43 7.78 -10.10
CA GLY A 332 15.98 7.93 -10.10
C GLY A 332 15.21 7.05 -11.09
N PHE A 333 13.88 7.25 -11.13
CA PHE A 333 12.85 6.48 -11.84
C PHE A 333 12.97 6.43 -13.39
N ARG A 334 14.10 6.87 -13.98
CA ARG A 334 14.30 6.98 -15.44
C ARG A 334 15.10 5.84 -16.05
N HIS A 335 15.55 4.88 -15.25
CA HIS A 335 16.36 3.75 -15.72
C HIS A 335 15.55 2.51 -16.01
N PRO A 336 16.06 1.61 -16.88
CA PRO A 336 15.43 0.32 -17.07
C PRO A 336 15.22 -0.36 -15.72
N ASN A 337 14.02 -0.89 -15.53
CA ASN A 337 13.62 -1.64 -14.35
C ASN A 337 13.58 -3.11 -14.79
N PRO A 338 14.71 -3.83 -14.67
CA PRO A 338 14.81 -5.16 -15.21
C PRO A 338 13.80 -6.07 -14.53
N MET A 339 13.14 -6.90 -15.32
CA MET A 339 12.03 -7.75 -14.87
C MET A 339 10.79 -7.00 -14.36
N GLY A 340 10.68 -5.68 -14.53
CA GLY A 340 9.51 -4.89 -14.13
C GLY A 340 8.18 -5.28 -14.81
N TRP A 341 8.25 -6.12 -15.85
CA TRP A 341 7.10 -6.75 -16.51
C TRP A 341 6.65 -8.06 -15.82
N VAL A 342 7.46 -8.64 -14.94
CA VAL A 342 7.05 -9.75 -14.06
C VAL A 342 6.28 -9.19 -12.88
N GLN A 343 6.89 -8.24 -12.16
CA GLN A 343 6.31 -7.56 -11.02
C GLN A 343 6.87 -6.14 -10.90
N ASN A 344 6.04 -5.17 -10.48
CA ASN A 344 6.47 -3.79 -10.30
C ASN A 344 5.76 -3.07 -9.15
N THR A 345 6.21 -1.87 -8.83
CA THR A 345 5.58 -1.01 -7.82
C THR A 345 4.61 0.02 -8.39
N TRP A 346 3.72 0.52 -7.52
CA TRP A 346 2.76 1.57 -7.86
C TRP A 346 3.46 2.80 -8.45
N ALA A 347 4.54 3.26 -7.82
CA ALA A 347 5.32 4.42 -8.25
C ALA A 347 6.12 4.24 -9.54
N ALA A 348 6.25 3.01 -10.06
CA ALA A 348 6.97 2.77 -11.30
C ALA A 348 6.01 2.55 -12.48
N ALA A 349 4.90 1.84 -12.26
CA ALA A 349 3.99 1.45 -13.34
C ALA A 349 2.50 1.77 -13.06
N GLY A 350 2.05 1.63 -11.81
CA GLY A 350 0.64 1.79 -11.48
C GLY A 350 0.12 3.21 -11.65
N TYR A 351 0.87 4.19 -11.16
CA TYR A 351 0.51 5.61 -11.17
C TYR A 351 0.44 6.23 -12.57
N VAL A 352 1.01 5.60 -13.60
CA VAL A 352 0.92 5.99 -15.02
C VAL A 352 -0.20 5.26 -15.78
N GLY A 353 -1.04 4.49 -15.08
CA GLY A 353 -2.25 3.89 -15.61
C GLY A 353 -2.11 2.47 -16.13
N LEU A 354 -0.91 1.90 -16.07
CA LEU A 354 -0.65 0.54 -16.55
C LEU A 354 -1.33 -0.54 -15.70
N TRP A 355 -1.89 -0.19 -14.54
CA TRP A 355 -2.63 -1.10 -13.67
C TRP A 355 -4.14 -0.94 -13.81
N HIS A 356 -4.63 0.03 -14.60
CA HIS A 356 -6.02 0.43 -14.55
C HIS A 356 -6.93 -0.59 -15.25
N THR A 357 -7.77 -1.29 -14.49
CA THR A 357 -8.57 -2.43 -14.98
C THR A 357 -9.56 -2.04 -16.08
N HIS A 358 -10.08 -0.82 -16.03
CA HIS A 358 -11.03 -0.34 -17.03
C HIS A 358 -10.41 -0.01 -18.39
N LEU A 359 -9.07 0.00 -18.50
CA LEU A 359 -8.35 0.35 -19.73
C LEU A 359 -7.71 -0.88 -20.37
N ALA A 360 -7.66 -2.00 -19.66
CA ALA A 360 -7.33 -3.30 -20.21
C ALA A 360 -8.57 -3.85 -20.94
N PRO A 361 -8.49 -4.13 -22.25
CA PRO A 361 -9.54 -4.86 -22.93
C PRO A 361 -9.91 -6.15 -22.18
N PRO A 362 -11.20 -6.51 -22.09
CA PRO A 362 -11.58 -7.79 -21.51
C PRO A 362 -10.82 -8.95 -22.16
N GLY A 363 -10.09 -9.72 -21.36
CA GLY A 363 -9.29 -10.86 -21.84
C GLY A 363 -7.89 -10.53 -22.37
N SER A 364 -7.44 -9.29 -22.33
CA SER A 364 -6.04 -8.95 -22.64
C SER A 364 -5.12 -9.15 -21.45
N HIS A 365 -3.87 -9.52 -21.72
CA HIS A 365 -2.78 -9.50 -20.73
C HIS A 365 -2.45 -8.09 -20.28
N MET A 366 -2.14 -7.93 -18.98
CA MET A 366 -1.63 -6.67 -18.46
C MET A 366 -0.14 -6.52 -18.82
N PHE A 367 0.38 -5.30 -18.75
CA PHE A 367 1.82 -5.04 -18.95
C PHE A 367 2.70 -5.75 -17.91
N GLN A 368 2.14 -6.14 -16.76
CA GLN A 368 2.89 -6.90 -15.75
C GLN A 368 2.05 -7.99 -15.07
N GLY A 369 2.72 -8.98 -14.49
CA GLY A 369 2.10 -10.06 -13.73
C GLY A 369 1.67 -9.67 -12.32
N GLY A 370 2.49 -8.86 -11.63
CA GLY A 370 2.26 -8.46 -10.25
C GLY A 370 2.47 -6.97 -9.98
N GLY A 371 1.74 -6.42 -9.02
CA GLY A 371 1.86 -5.04 -8.56
C GLY A 371 2.03 -4.97 -7.05
N HIS A 372 2.87 -4.08 -6.54
CA HIS A 372 3.00 -3.76 -5.11
C HIS A 372 2.73 -2.27 -4.82
N VAL A 373 1.73 -1.99 -3.99
CA VAL A 373 1.28 -0.65 -3.61
C VAL A 373 2.04 -0.13 -2.38
N PHE A 374 3.38 -0.11 -2.43
CA PHE A 374 4.21 0.32 -1.29
C PHE A 374 5.11 1.52 -1.62
N ALA A 375 5.72 1.57 -2.81
CA ALA A 375 6.65 2.64 -3.16
C ALA A 375 5.94 3.94 -3.59
N GLY A 376 6.49 5.09 -3.16
CA GLY A 376 6.17 6.44 -3.66
C GLY A 376 4.84 7.04 -3.22
N MET A 377 4.26 6.57 -2.11
CA MET A 377 3.00 7.10 -1.56
C MET A 377 3.15 8.34 -0.67
N PHE A 378 4.24 9.08 -0.85
CA PHE A 378 4.53 10.29 -0.09
C PHE A 378 3.63 11.46 -0.54
N PRO A 379 3.26 12.40 0.35
CA PRO A 379 3.49 12.44 1.80
C PRO A 379 2.40 11.78 2.67
N PHE A 380 1.37 11.15 2.09
CA PHE A 380 0.09 10.98 2.79
C PHE A 380 -0.11 9.61 3.48
N GLY A 381 0.95 8.82 3.64
CA GLY A 381 0.97 7.61 4.49
C GLY A 381 0.10 6.45 3.97
N PRO A 382 -0.17 5.42 4.81
CA PRO A 382 -0.77 4.15 4.37
C PRO A 382 -2.18 4.23 3.77
N ALA A 383 -2.96 5.27 4.08
CA ALA A 383 -4.32 5.45 3.57
C ALA A 383 -4.37 5.61 2.04
N THR A 384 -3.28 6.07 1.44
CA THR A 384 -3.13 6.18 -0.02
C THR A 384 -3.15 4.84 -0.74
N LYS A 385 -2.82 3.72 -0.07
CA LYS A 385 -2.90 2.36 -0.65
C LYS A 385 -4.32 2.06 -1.14
N TYR A 386 -5.31 2.32 -0.29
CA TYR A 386 -6.72 2.18 -0.62
C TYR A 386 -7.12 3.03 -1.84
N LEU A 387 -6.57 4.25 -1.93
CA LEU A 387 -6.89 5.16 -3.02
C LEU A 387 -6.25 4.72 -4.34
N ALA A 388 -5.02 4.24 -4.32
CA ALA A 388 -4.37 3.64 -5.49
C ALA A 388 -5.16 2.43 -6.01
N LEU A 389 -5.62 1.55 -5.11
CA LEU A 389 -6.47 0.42 -5.46
C LEU A 389 -7.82 0.88 -6.02
N SER A 390 -8.42 1.90 -5.43
CA SER A 390 -9.69 2.44 -5.88
C SER A 390 -9.56 3.08 -7.26
N SER A 391 -8.54 3.94 -7.46
CA SER A 391 -8.32 4.70 -8.69
C SER A 391 -7.96 3.81 -9.87
N ALA A 392 -7.19 2.74 -9.64
CA ALA A 392 -6.87 1.76 -10.67
C ALA A 392 -7.99 0.72 -10.91
N GLY A 393 -9.11 0.80 -10.19
CA GLY A 393 -10.26 -0.10 -10.38
C GLY A 393 -10.05 -1.50 -9.82
N HIS A 394 -9.16 -1.66 -8.82
CA HIS A 394 -8.92 -2.92 -8.11
C HIS A 394 -9.65 -3.02 -6.77
N TYR A 395 -10.23 -1.93 -6.28
CA TYR A 395 -10.96 -1.92 -5.02
C TYR A 395 -12.39 -2.50 -5.18
N ASP A 396 -12.64 -3.65 -4.56
CA ASP A 396 -14.00 -4.23 -4.48
C ASP A 396 -14.81 -3.57 -3.36
N TRP A 397 -15.51 -2.50 -3.73
CA TRP A 397 -16.45 -1.77 -2.87
C TRP A 397 -17.52 -2.67 -2.23
N ARG A 398 -17.94 -3.75 -2.90
CA ARG A 398 -18.98 -4.65 -2.39
C ARG A 398 -18.43 -5.52 -1.27
N VAL A 399 -17.22 -6.08 -1.45
CA VAL A 399 -16.53 -6.86 -0.42
C VAL A 399 -16.22 -5.97 0.78
N ALA A 400 -15.70 -4.76 0.53
CA ALA A 400 -15.46 -3.78 1.57
C ALA A 400 -16.72 -3.47 2.40
N ALA A 401 -17.86 -3.23 1.74
CA ALA A 401 -19.14 -2.95 2.40
C ALA A 401 -19.58 -4.10 3.31
N ARG A 402 -19.41 -5.35 2.84
CA ARG A 402 -19.75 -6.55 3.62
C ARG A 402 -18.85 -6.71 4.83
N LEU A 403 -17.54 -6.51 4.67
CA LEU A 403 -16.56 -6.57 5.76
C LEU A 403 -16.83 -5.49 6.81
N ALA A 404 -17.19 -4.29 6.36
CA ALA A 404 -17.53 -3.18 7.22
C ALA A 404 -18.92 -3.31 7.87
N GLY A 405 -19.73 -4.28 7.42
CA GLY A 405 -21.09 -4.54 7.93
C GLY A 405 -22.14 -3.53 7.47
N HIS A 406 -21.79 -2.56 6.63
CA HIS A 406 -22.71 -1.56 6.10
C HIS A 406 -22.17 -0.95 4.80
N PRO A 407 -23.01 -0.68 3.77
CA PRO A 407 -22.56 -0.11 2.50
C PRO A 407 -21.99 1.31 2.62
N ASP A 408 -22.33 2.06 3.67
CA ASP A 408 -21.76 3.41 3.90
C ASP A 408 -20.42 3.39 4.62
N LYS A 409 -20.07 2.29 5.29
CA LYS A 409 -18.80 2.17 6.01
C LYS A 409 -17.61 1.86 5.10
N VAL A 410 -17.82 1.83 3.78
CA VAL A 410 -16.73 1.75 2.79
C VAL A 410 -15.97 3.06 2.68
N PHE A 411 -16.64 4.19 2.93
CA PHE A 411 -16.04 5.50 2.80
C PHE A 411 -15.18 5.80 4.02
N ILE A 412 -13.97 6.31 3.80
CA ILE A 412 -13.00 6.69 4.84
C ILE A 412 -13.68 7.56 5.92
N THR A 413 -14.54 8.48 5.49
CA THR A 413 -15.29 9.41 6.34
C THR A 413 -16.24 8.75 7.35
N ALA A 414 -16.67 7.51 7.07
CA ALA A 414 -17.66 6.76 7.85
C ALA A 414 -17.07 5.50 8.52
N GLN A 415 -15.74 5.30 8.42
CA GLN A 415 -15.05 4.17 9.06
C GLN A 415 -14.77 4.42 10.55
N SER A 416 -14.66 5.69 10.97
CA SER A 416 -14.25 6.08 12.32
C SER A 416 -15.44 6.19 13.28
N GLY A 417 -15.82 5.08 13.92
CA GLY A 417 -16.74 5.06 15.06
C GLY A 417 -18.13 4.45 14.79
N PRO A 418 -18.83 3.96 15.83
CA PRO A 418 -20.12 3.27 15.68
C PRO A 418 -21.28 4.19 15.25
N GLU A 419 -21.14 5.51 15.41
CA GLU A 419 -22.22 6.51 15.24
C GLU A 419 -22.06 7.43 14.02
N VAL A 420 -20.96 7.32 13.24
CA VAL A 420 -20.70 8.25 12.13
C VAL A 420 -21.41 7.78 10.86
N GLU A 421 -22.64 8.25 10.68
CA GLU A 421 -23.43 8.03 9.46
C GLU A 421 -23.14 9.10 8.39
N LEU A 422 -23.16 8.68 7.13
CA LEU A 422 -23.09 9.57 5.97
C LEU A 422 -24.49 10.16 5.70
N ARG A 423 -24.86 11.21 6.43
CA ARG A 423 -26.23 11.76 6.43
C ARG A 423 -26.58 12.64 5.23
N ARG A 424 -25.58 13.32 4.66
CA ARG A 424 -25.73 14.26 3.55
C ARG A 424 -24.37 14.57 2.95
N VAL A 425 -24.34 14.82 1.65
CA VAL A 425 -23.14 15.26 0.92
C VAL A 425 -23.41 16.58 0.21
N VAL A 426 -22.45 17.51 0.24
CA VAL A 426 -22.44 18.72 -0.60
C VAL A 426 -21.31 18.63 -1.63
N ALA A 427 -21.61 18.99 -2.88
CA ALA A 427 -20.69 18.85 -4.00
C ALA A 427 -20.89 19.95 -5.04
N TYR A 428 -19.84 20.32 -5.76
CA TYR A 428 -19.98 21.18 -6.95
C TYR A 428 -20.66 20.42 -8.10
N SER A 429 -21.56 21.09 -8.82
CA SER A 429 -22.22 20.53 -9.99
C SER A 429 -21.19 20.08 -11.04
N PRO A 430 -21.46 18.99 -11.80
CA PRO A 430 -20.57 18.53 -12.86
C PRO A 430 -20.24 19.66 -13.86
N GLY A 431 -18.96 19.76 -14.26
CA GLY A 431 -18.48 20.76 -15.22
C GLY A 431 -18.24 22.16 -14.66
N LEU A 432 -18.46 22.39 -13.36
CA LEU A 432 -18.28 23.71 -12.75
C LEU A 432 -16.81 24.09 -12.50
N ILE A 433 -15.94 23.09 -12.34
CA ILE A 433 -14.49 23.27 -12.25
C ILE A 433 -13.93 23.21 -13.68
N PRO A 434 -13.57 24.35 -14.31
CA PRO A 434 -13.07 24.34 -15.69
C PRO A 434 -11.62 23.84 -15.76
N ASP A 435 -11.21 23.37 -16.93
CA ASP A 435 -9.81 22.99 -17.20
C ASP A 435 -8.84 24.19 -17.11
N SER A 436 -9.36 25.41 -17.27
CA SER A 436 -8.63 26.68 -17.13
C SER A 436 -8.42 27.15 -15.68
N ILE A 437 -8.93 26.42 -14.66
CA ILE A 437 -8.85 26.87 -13.28
C ILE A 437 -7.39 26.93 -12.79
N THR A 438 -7.01 28.07 -12.19
CA THR A 438 -5.72 28.19 -11.52
C THR A 438 -5.70 27.35 -10.25
N LYS A 439 -4.50 27.00 -9.76
CA LYS A 439 -4.39 26.22 -8.52
C LYS A 439 -4.89 27.04 -7.32
N GLU A 440 -4.64 28.35 -7.36
CA GLU A 440 -5.09 29.33 -6.39
C GLU A 440 -6.60 29.37 -6.32
N ASP A 441 -7.27 29.52 -7.46
CA ASP A 441 -8.73 29.58 -7.52
C ASP A 441 -9.37 28.25 -7.11
N PHE A 442 -8.76 27.13 -7.47
CA PHE A 442 -9.21 25.80 -7.06
C PHE A 442 -9.17 25.64 -5.52
N ILE A 443 -8.10 26.11 -4.87
CA ILE A 443 -7.96 26.04 -3.41
C ILE A 443 -8.97 26.96 -2.71
N VAL A 444 -9.27 28.14 -3.27
CA VAL A 444 -10.32 29.01 -2.74
C VAL A 444 -11.68 28.32 -2.85
N ALA A 445 -12.00 27.69 -4.00
CA ALA A 445 -13.23 26.94 -4.18
C ALA A 445 -13.34 25.74 -3.20
N VAL A 446 -12.26 24.99 -3.01
CA VAL A 446 -12.20 23.90 -2.02
C VAL A 446 -12.48 24.42 -0.60
N ASN A 447 -11.92 25.58 -0.23
CA ASN A 447 -12.19 26.23 1.06
C ASN A 447 -13.66 26.67 1.19
N GLY A 448 -14.23 27.31 0.18
CA GLY A 448 -15.64 27.69 0.18
C GLY A 448 -16.56 26.48 0.30
N LEU A 449 -16.25 25.39 -0.40
CA LEU A 449 -17.00 24.13 -0.29
C LEU A 449 -16.89 23.50 1.11
N ALA A 450 -15.71 23.57 1.74
CA ALA A 450 -15.52 23.14 3.12
C ALA A 450 -16.38 23.94 4.11
N GLN A 451 -16.44 25.26 3.94
CA GLN A 451 -17.31 26.13 4.73
C GLN A 451 -18.79 25.82 4.53
N LEU A 452 -19.23 25.54 3.29
CA LEU A 452 -20.59 25.08 3.01
C LEU A 452 -20.91 23.75 3.72
N GLY A 453 -19.98 22.78 3.68
CA GLY A 453 -20.13 21.51 4.37
C GLY A 453 -20.39 21.68 5.86
N VAL A 454 -19.56 22.50 6.52
CA VAL A 454 -19.72 22.81 7.95
C VAL A 454 -21.04 23.55 8.20
N ALA A 455 -21.36 24.57 7.41
CA ALA A 455 -22.59 25.35 7.56
C ALA A 455 -23.86 24.49 7.43
N LEU A 456 -23.84 23.47 6.58
CA LEU A 456 -24.98 22.59 6.30
C LEU A 456 -24.99 21.29 7.14
N GLY A 457 -23.96 21.07 7.97
CA GLY A 457 -23.75 19.80 8.66
C GLY A 457 -23.63 18.62 7.69
N ALA A 458 -23.01 18.85 6.53
CA ALA A 458 -22.87 17.90 5.44
C ALA A 458 -21.41 17.46 5.27
N VAL A 459 -21.24 16.23 4.75
CA VAL A 459 -19.93 15.76 4.28
C VAL A 459 -19.61 16.43 2.95
N VAL A 460 -18.37 16.88 2.78
CA VAL A 460 -17.96 17.49 1.52
C VAL A 460 -17.53 16.42 0.53
N ALA A 461 -17.99 16.49 -0.71
CA ALA A 461 -17.33 15.76 -1.80
C ALA A 461 -16.26 16.67 -2.39
N TRP A 462 -14.99 16.31 -2.23
CA TRP A 462 -13.92 17.08 -2.85
C TRP A 462 -14.08 17.10 -4.37
N PRO A 463 -13.85 18.24 -5.03
CA PRO A 463 -14.03 18.36 -6.47
C PRO A 463 -13.01 17.52 -7.23
N GLU A 464 -13.48 16.84 -8.28
CA GLU A 464 -12.62 16.34 -9.34
C GLU A 464 -12.08 17.49 -10.21
N ILE A 465 -10.98 17.21 -10.91
CA ILE A 465 -10.30 18.15 -11.81
C ILE A 465 -10.23 17.51 -13.19
N ASP A 466 -10.36 18.32 -14.24
CA ASP A 466 -10.06 17.87 -15.60
C ASP A 466 -8.57 17.49 -15.68
N CYS A 467 -8.25 16.30 -16.18
CA CYS A 467 -6.86 15.87 -16.32
C CYS A 467 -6.05 16.72 -17.30
N ASN A 468 -6.69 17.58 -18.10
CA ASN A 468 -6.04 18.54 -18.98
C ASN A 468 -5.69 19.87 -18.30
N THR A 469 -6.08 20.11 -17.05
CA THR A 469 -5.74 21.33 -16.31
C THR A 469 -4.22 21.53 -16.24
N GLU A 470 -3.73 22.74 -16.52
CA GLU A 470 -2.29 23.00 -16.71
C GLU A 470 -1.42 22.53 -15.53
N TRP A 471 -1.82 22.85 -14.29
CA TRP A 471 -1.04 22.51 -13.09
C TRP A 471 -1.12 21.02 -12.71
N VAL A 472 -2.07 20.28 -13.30
CA VAL A 472 -2.17 18.82 -13.19
C VAL A 472 -1.16 18.12 -14.10
N GLN A 473 -0.72 18.78 -15.17
CA GLN A 473 0.23 18.22 -16.13
C GLN A 473 1.68 18.26 -15.62
N ALA A 474 2.47 17.30 -16.08
CA ALA A 474 3.91 17.26 -15.85
C ALA A 474 4.61 18.44 -16.57
N ASN A 475 5.72 18.94 -16.01
CA ASN A 475 6.42 20.13 -16.49
C ASN A 475 6.64 20.19 -18.02
N PRO A 476 7.05 19.10 -18.72
CA PRO A 476 7.27 19.13 -20.16
C PRO A 476 6.00 19.30 -21.01
N PHE A 477 4.83 19.15 -20.40
CA PHE A 477 3.53 19.21 -21.06
C PHE A 477 2.73 20.47 -20.71
N ARG A 478 3.10 21.17 -19.63
CA ARG A 478 2.53 22.48 -19.29
C ARG A 478 2.62 23.44 -20.48
N ASN A 479 1.60 24.26 -20.66
CA ASN A 479 1.47 25.22 -21.76
C ASN A 479 1.43 24.63 -23.19
N LYS A 480 1.35 23.31 -23.33
CA LYS A 480 1.03 22.69 -24.63
C LYS A 480 -0.49 22.66 -24.82
N THR A 481 -0.92 22.94 -26.04
CA THR A 481 -2.33 22.80 -26.46
C THR A 481 -2.81 21.39 -26.11
N ARG A 482 -4.06 21.25 -25.61
CA ARG A 482 -4.69 19.99 -25.12
C ARG A 482 -4.03 18.75 -25.72
N VAL A 483 -3.40 17.94 -24.86
CA VAL A 483 -2.61 16.77 -25.26
C VAL A 483 -3.53 15.68 -25.79
N GLY A 484 -4.00 15.81 -27.05
CA GLY A 484 -4.75 14.77 -27.77
C GLY A 484 -5.93 14.15 -26.99
N PRO A 485 -6.44 12.98 -27.44
CA PRO A 485 -7.22 12.11 -26.58
C PRO A 485 -6.36 11.55 -25.44
N GLN A 486 -6.95 11.31 -24.26
CA GLN A 486 -6.23 10.68 -23.14
C GLN A 486 -5.66 9.32 -23.59
N THR A 487 -4.43 8.97 -23.17
CA THR A 487 -3.76 7.71 -23.54
C THR A 487 -3.06 7.05 -22.36
N VAL A 488 -2.89 5.72 -22.43
CA VAL A 488 -2.04 4.95 -21.49
C VAL A 488 -0.70 4.58 -22.15
N PRO A 489 0.44 4.79 -21.47
CA PRO A 489 0.57 5.44 -20.16
C PRO A 489 0.30 6.96 -20.23
N TRP A 490 -0.29 7.54 -19.19
CA TRP A 490 -0.56 8.99 -19.12
C TRP A 490 0.65 9.79 -18.62
N THR A 491 1.78 9.67 -19.33
CA THR A 491 3.05 10.33 -18.97
C THR A 491 3.01 11.86 -18.99
N TYR A 492 1.94 12.44 -19.55
CA TYR A 492 1.68 13.88 -19.53
C TYR A 492 1.11 14.39 -18.19
N LEU A 493 0.60 13.50 -17.33
CA LEU A 493 0.05 13.86 -16.03
C LEU A 493 1.15 13.87 -14.96
N ASN A 494 1.08 14.82 -14.02
CA ASN A 494 1.96 14.86 -12.86
C ASN A 494 1.44 13.93 -11.76
N THR A 495 1.47 12.63 -12.03
CA THR A 495 0.91 11.60 -11.14
C THR A 495 1.81 11.25 -9.96
N GLY A 496 3.11 11.59 -10.03
CA GLY A 496 4.06 11.34 -8.94
C GLY A 496 3.79 12.19 -7.70
N PHE A 497 3.21 13.39 -7.85
CA PHE A 497 3.05 14.33 -6.75
C PHE A 497 1.73 15.11 -6.73
N THR A 498 1.04 15.24 -7.87
CA THR A 498 -0.08 16.16 -7.99
C THR A 498 -1.42 15.43 -8.04
N VAL A 499 -1.61 14.44 -8.92
CA VAL A 499 -2.94 13.82 -9.09
C VAL A 499 -2.94 12.29 -9.18
N TYR A 500 -4.06 11.67 -8.83
CA TYR A 500 -4.40 10.30 -9.21
C TYR A 500 -5.49 10.34 -10.28
N PRO A 501 -5.24 9.76 -11.46
CA PRO A 501 -6.29 9.62 -12.46
C PRO A 501 -7.22 8.47 -12.07
N PHE A 502 -8.51 8.62 -12.33
CA PHE A 502 -9.53 7.61 -12.11
C PHE A 502 -10.66 7.76 -13.14
N GLY A 503 -11.37 6.67 -13.44
CA GLY A 503 -12.49 6.70 -14.36
C GLY A 503 -12.88 5.30 -14.83
N ARG A 504 -13.81 5.19 -15.76
CA ARG A 504 -14.21 3.88 -16.36
C ARG A 504 -13.72 3.68 -17.79
N SER A 505 -13.13 4.72 -18.36
CA SER A 505 -12.63 4.77 -19.72
C SER A 505 -11.74 6.00 -19.87
N LEU A 506 -10.96 6.06 -20.95
CA LEU A 506 -10.18 7.25 -21.32
C LEU A 506 -11.05 8.48 -21.55
N GLU A 507 -12.28 8.30 -22.04
CA GLU A 507 -13.23 9.40 -22.29
C GLU A 507 -13.80 10.00 -21.00
N THR A 508 -13.90 9.18 -19.96
CA THR A 508 -14.43 9.57 -18.64
C THR A 508 -13.33 9.80 -17.59
N LEU A 509 -12.07 9.88 -18.02
CA LEU A 509 -10.93 10.00 -17.11
C LEU A 509 -10.97 11.35 -16.39
N LYS A 510 -10.86 11.29 -15.08
CA LYS A 510 -10.89 12.43 -14.16
C LYS A 510 -9.64 12.37 -13.28
N CYS A 511 -9.26 13.51 -12.73
CA CYS A 511 -8.10 13.61 -11.85
C CYS A 511 -8.54 14.04 -10.46
N GLN A 512 -8.12 13.28 -9.44
CA GLN A 512 -8.23 13.71 -8.04
C GLN A 512 -6.89 14.29 -7.59
N TRP A 513 -6.93 15.38 -6.85
CA TRP A 513 -5.71 15.98 -6.29
C TRP A 513 -5.20 15.18 -5.09
N ASN A 514 -3.91 14.85 -5.06
CA ASN A 514 -3.30 14.03 -4.02
C ASN A 514 -3.43 14.69 -2.63
N GLY A 515 -3.53 16.02 -2.57
CA GLY A 515 -3.73 16.75 -1.32
C GLY A 515 -4.95 16.26 -0.52
N PHE A 516 -6.00 15.79 -1.20
CA PHE A 516 -7.22 15.30 -0.56
C PHE A 516 -7.04 14.03 0.27
N HIS A 517 -5.88 13.38 0.17
CA HIS A 517 -5.66 12.04 0.73
C HIS A 517 -5.27 12.07 2.21
N GLN A 518 -5.12 13.26 2.80
CA GLN A 518 -4.84 13.38 4.22
C GLN A 518 -6.04 12.91 5.04
N SER A 519 -5.79 12.02 5.99
CA SER A 519 -6.83 11.49 6.87
C SER A 519 -7.58 12.58 7.64
N GLU A 520 -6.90 13.67 7.99
CA GLU A 520 -7.40 14.85 8.68
C GLU A 520 -8.39 15.65 7.82
N CYS A 521 -8.35 15.45 6.51
CA CYS A 521 -9.30 16.03 5.56
C CYS A 521 -10.52 15.15 5.31
N LEU A 522 -10.42 13.85 5.59
CA LEU A 522 -11.44 12.86 5.26
C LEU A 522 -12.22 12.37 6.48
N GLN A 523 -11.59 12.31 7.66
CA GLN A 523 -12.12 11.70 8.87
C GLN A 523 -12.31 12.71 10.00
N ASN A 524 -13.36 12.48 10.80
CA ASN A 524 -13.45 13.09 12.13
C ASN A 524 -12.71 12.20 13.15
N ARG A 525 -11.56 12.66 13.63
CA ARG A 525 -10.71 11.90 14.56
C ARG A 525 -10.92 12.22 16.04
N ARG A 526 -11.95 13.00 16.43
CA ARG A 526 -12.08 13.39 17.85
C ARG A 526 -12.74 12.29 18.71
N PRO A 527 -12.14 11.93 19.87
CA PRO A 527 -12.68 10.92 20.79
C PRO A 527 -14.07 11.23 21.38
N ASN A 528 -14.51 12.49 21.31
CA ASN A 528 -15.74 12.96 21.93
C ASN A 528 -16.94 13.07 20.98
N GLY A 529 -16.81 12.59 19.73
CA GLY A 529 -17.92 12.54 18.77
C GLY A 529 -18.38 13.89 18.20
N LEU A 530 -17.69 15.00 18.49
CA LEU A 530 -18.02 16.31 17.91
C LEU A 530 -17.53 16.40 16.47
N ASP A 531 -18.41 16.78 15.53
CA ASP A 531 -18.07 16.95 14.12
C ASP A 531 -16.99 18.01 13.93
N VAL A 532 -15.89 17.67 13.25
CA VAL A 532 -14.81 18.62 12.91
C VAL A 532 -14.79 18.92 11.42
N GLY A 533 -15.85 18.60 10.68
CA GLY A 533 -15.81 18.62 9.22
C GLY A 533 -15.12 17.36 8.68
N ARG A 534 -15.64 16.85 7.57
CA ARG A 534 -15.16 15.61 6.95
C ARG A 534 -15.56 15.58 5.48
N ALA A 535 -14.86 14.76 4.70
CA ALA A 535 -15.04 14.73 3.27
C ALA A 535 -14.90 13.33 2.66
N LEU A 536 -15.44 13.20 1.45
CA LEU A 536 -15.21 12.12 0.51
C LEU A 536 -14.16 12.57 -0.52
N THR A 537 -13.27 11.65 -0.89
CA THR A 537 -12.46 11.82 -2.09
C THR A 537 -13.34 11.82 -3.35
N PRO A 538 -12.88 12.40 -4.48
CA PRO A 538 -13.65 12.39 -5.72
C PRO A 538 -14.07 10.98 -6.16
N ILE A 539 -13.20 9.98 -5.98
CA ILE A 539 -13.51 8.60 -6.34
C ILE A 539 -14.56 7.94 -5.42
N GLU A 540 -14.51 8.23 -4.12
CA GLU A 540 -15.56 7.79 -3.19
C GLU A 540 -16.90 8.42 -3.54
N PHE A 541 -16.91 9.69 -3.96
CA PHE A 541 -18.11 10.37 -4.39
C PHE A 541 -18.66 9.82 -5.71
N ASP A 542 -17.81 9.50 -6.70
CA ASP A 542 -18.24 8.83 -7.93
C ASP A 542 -18.87 7.45 -7.65
N HIS A 543 -18.30 6.71 -6.68
CA HIS A 543 -18.87 5.46 -6.21
C HIS A 543 -20.25 5.67 -5.57
N LEU A 544 -20.39 6.67 -4.68
CA LEU A 544 -21.65 7.03 -4.04
C LEU A 544 -22.72 7.35 -5.08
N LEU A 545 -22.42 8.24 -6.05
CA LEU A 545 -23.33 8.61 -7.13
C LEU A 545 -23.79 7.38 -7.92
N SER A 546 -22.85 6.52 -8.28
CA SER A 546 -23.13 5.29 -9.03
C SER A 546 -24.02 4.31 -8.25
N ARG A 547 -23.82 4.23 -6.93
CA ARG A 547 -24.66 3.41 -6.04
C ARG A 547 -26.06 3.99 -5.91
N THR A 548 -26.19 5.31 -5.69
CA THR A 548 -27.48 6.00 -5.58
C THR A 548 -28.29 5.88 -6.87
N ARG A 549 -27.66 6.05 -8.05
CA ARG A 549 -28.31 5.84 -9.35
C ARG A 549 -28.89 4.43 -9.47
N ARG A 550 -28.12 3.39 -9.12
CA ARG A 550 -28.59 2.00 -9.16
C ARG A 550 -29.76 1.74 -8.21
N GLN A 551 -29.73 2.33 -7.02
CA GLN A 551 -30.83 2.21 -6.05
C GLN A 551 -32.10 2.88 -6.55
N LEU A 552 -32.00 4.12 -7.05
CA LEU A 552 -33.15 4.84 -7.61
C LEU A 552 -33.70 4.13 -8.85
N PHE A 553 -32.83 3.63 -9.73
CA PHE A 553 -33.24 2.80 -10.87
C PHE A 553 -34.03 1.55 -10.41
N ALA A 554 -33.54 0.84 -9.40
CA ALA A 554 -34.21 -0.34 -8.85
C ALA A 554 -35.57 -0.02 -8.20
N GLN A 555 -35.72 1.18 -7.62
CA GLN A 555 -36.96 1.63 -6.98
C GLN A 555 -37.98 2.18 -7.98
N LEU A 556 -37.54 2.93 -8.98
CA LEU A 556 -38.40 3.67 -9.90
C LEU A 556 -38.63 2.95 -11.23
N GLY A 557 -37.77 2.00 -11.61
CA GLY A 557 -37.89 1.22 -12.85
C GLY A 557 -37.71 2.05 -14.13
N ILE A 558 -37.12 3.26 -14.03
CA ILE A 558 -36.92 4.18 -15.15
C ILE A 558 -35.43 4.23 -15.50
N ASP A 559 -35.08 3.86 -16.73
CA ASP A 559 -33.71 3.84 -17.28
C ASP A 559 -33.21 5.21 -17.77
N ALA A 560 -34.07 6.24 -17.73
CA ALA A 560 -33.74 7.59 -18.15
C ALA A 560 -32.89 8.32 -17.10
N ASP A 561 -31.97 9.19 -17.56
CA ASP A 561 -31.07 10.06 -16.79
C ASP A 561 -31.63 10.52 -15.43
N ILE A 562 -31.49 9.67 -14.41
CA ILE A 562 -31.93 10.01 -13.07
C ILE A 562 -30.97 11.09 -12.56
N HIS A 563 -31.48 12.33 -12.50
CA HIS A 563 -30.82 13.39 -11.77
C HIS A 563 -30.78 13.02 -10.29
N VAL A 564 -29.61 12.59 -9.84
CA VAL A 564 -29.33 12.31 -8.43
C VAL A 564 -29.01 13.62 -7.75
N GLY A 565 -29.59 13.88 -6.59
CA GLY A 565 -29.32 15.05 -5.78
C GLY A 565 -30.24 16.24 -6.04
N THR A 566 -30.21 17.19 -5.13
CA THR A 566 -31.01 18.41 -5.14
C THR A 566 -30.10 19.63 -5.36
N PRO A 567 -30.47 20.56 -6.25
CA PRO A 567 -29.75 21.84 -6.37
C PRO A 567 -29.79 22.63 -5.06
N LEU A 568 -28.63 23.10 -4.60
CA LEU A 568 -28.48 23.97 -3.45
C LEU A 568 -28.69 25.42 -3.87
N LYS A 569 -29.61 26.12 -3.19
CA LYS A 569 -29.83 27.56 -3.42
C LYS A 569 -28.87 28.37 -2.56
N LEU A 570 -27.99 29.17 -3.15
CA LEU A 570 -27.05 29.98 -2.34
C LEU A 570 -27.67 31.24 -1.72
N ALA A 571 -28.84 31.68 -2.19
CA ALA A 571 -29.62 32.77 -1.62
C ALA A 571 -31.10 32.66 -2.00
N SER A 572 -31.99 33.22 -1.18
CA SER A 572 -33.45 33.15 -1.37
C SER A 572 -33.96 33.83 -2.65
N ASN A 573 -33.25 34.86 -3.13
CA ASN A 573 -33.57 35.65 -4.33
C ASN A 573 -32.47 35.57 -5.40
N GLY A 574 -31.60 34.56 -5.35
CA GLY A 574 -30.49 34.43 -6.29
C GLY A 574 -30.97 34.15 -7.72
N THR A 575 -30.51 34.95 -8.69
CA THR A 575 -30.60 34.59 -10.10
C THR A 575 -29.81 33.30 -10.34
N ALA A 576 -30.36 32.39 -11.16
CA ALA A 576 -29.64 31.22 -11.66
C ALA A 576 -28.30 31.67 -12.27
N ALA A 577 -27.24 30.88 -12.07
CA ALA A 577 -25.92 31.24 -12.59
C ALA A 577 -25.99 31.48 -14.11
N PRO A 578 -25.32 32.52 -14.65
CA PRO A 578 -25.20 32.67 -16.09
C PRO A 578 -24.48 31.44 -16.66
N SER A 579 -25.11 30.79 -17.63
CA SER A 579 -24.46 29.69 -18.37
C SER A 579 -23.24 30.24 -19.11
N SER A 580 -22.10 29.56 -18.99
CA SER A 580 -20.91 29.69 -19.86
C SER A 580 -20.02 30.95 -19.72
N SER A 581 -19.39 31.17 -18.57
CA SER A 581 -18.13 31.94 -18.54
C SER A 581 -16.92 31.01 -18.39
N ALA A 582 -15.85 31.28 -19.15
CA ALA A 582 -14.58 30.53 -19.09
C ALA A 582 -13.86 30.63 -17.73
N HIS A 583 -14.32 31.54 -16.88
CA HIS A 583 -13.97 31.66 -15.46
C HIS A 583 -15.27 31.81 -14.67
N PRO A 584 -15.70 30.80 -13.88
CA PRO A 584 -16.84 30.95 -13.00
C PRO A 584 -16.52 32.03 -11.97
N ALA A 585 -17.31 33.10 -11.92
CA ALA A 585 -17.19 34.08 -10.84
C ALA A 585 -17.42 33.38 -9.50
N MET A 586 -16.53 33.58 -8.53
CA MET A 586 -16.72 33.04 -7.19
C MET A 586 -17.78 33.84 -6.44
N ALA A 587 -18.71 33.12 -5.82
CA ALA A 587 -19.76 33.70 -5.01
C ALA A 587 -19.35 33.79 -3.54
N GLU A 588 -19.63 34.93 -2.93
CA GLU A 588 -19.68 35.07 -1.48
C GLU A 588 -21.07 34.66 -0.99
N VAL A 589 -21.14 33.80 0.01
CA VAL A 589 -22.39 33.25 0.52
C VAL A 589 -22.63 33.75 1.94
N SER A 590 -23.84 34.18 2.26
CA SER A 590 -24.25 34.46 3.64
C SER A 590 -24.80 33.20 4.28
N TYR A 591 -24.33 32.84 5.48
CA TYR A 591 -24.85 31.71 6.24
C TYR A 591 -26.36 31.79 6.50
N SER A 592 -26.88 32.99 6.81
CA SER A 592 -28.32 33.19 7.04
C SER A 592 -29.15 32.90 5.80
N ASP A 593 -28.65 33.36 4.65
CA ASP A 593 -29.36 33.26 3.37
C ASP A 593 -29.31 31.83 2.84
N LEU A 594 -28.17 31.17 3.01
CA LEU A 594 -27.98 29.76 2.68
C LEU A 594 -28.98 28.88 3.44
N LEU A 595 -29.14 29.08 4.75
CA LEU A 595 -30.12 28.32 5.52
C LEU A 595 -31.54 28.66 5.10
N ALA A 596 -31.88 29.95 5.05
CA ALA A 596 -33.24 30.39 4.71
C ALA A 596 -33.70 29.87 3.34
N ALA A 597 -32.80 29.81 2.36
CA ALA A 597 -33.11 29.34 1.02
C ALA A 597 -33.29 27.82 0.89
N ASN A 598 -32.78 27.04 1.86
CA ASN A 598 -32.77 25.57 1.80
C ASN A 598 -33.45 24.89 2.98
N THR A 599 -34.11 25.61 3.90
CA THR A 599 -34.78 25.03 5.07
C THR A 599 -35.64 23.82 4.71
N ASP A 600 -36.49 23.94 3.69
CA ASP A 600 -37.35 22.85 3.25
C ASP A 600 -36.55 21.65 2.73
N THR A 601 -35.55 21.89 1.88
CA THR A 601 -34.65 20.84 1.37
C THR A 601 -33.91 20.14 2.49
N LEU A 602 -33.41 20.88 3.47
CA LEU A 602 -32.66 20.33 4.60
C LEU A 602 -33.55 19.50 5.54
N LEU A 603 -34.82 19.86 5.69
CA LEU A 603 -35.80 19.10 6.48
C LEU A 603 -36.34 17.85 5.74
N HIS A 604 -36.57 17.94 4.42
CA HIS A 604 -37.22 16.89 3.63
C HIS A 604 -36.25 15.91 2.96
N SER A 605 -34.95 16.25 2.85
CA SER A 605 -33.94 15.47 2.13
C SER A 605 -33.87 13.98 2.54
N HIS A 606 -34.23 13.63 3.78
CA HIS A 606 -34.21 12.24 4.27
C HIS A 606 -35.24 11.29 3.63
N ALA A 607 -36.24 11.80 2.90
CA ALA A 607 -37.36 10.97 2.44
C ALA A 607 -37.17 10.31 1.06
N ALA A 608 -36.23 10.79 0.23
CA ALA A 608 -36.11 10.39 -1.18
C ALA A 608 -34.80 9.69 -1.55
N GLU A 609 -33.69 10.00 -0.86
CA GLU A 609 -32.35 9.46 -1.17
C GLU A 609 -31.75 8.78 0.06
N HIS A 610 -31.05 7.64 -0.12
CA HIS A 610 -30.33 6.97 0.97
C HIS A 610 -29.27 7.88 1.59
N VAL A 611 -28.57 8.66 0.75
CA VAL A 611 -27.69 9.76 1.16
C VAL A 611 -28.00 10.97 0.28
N PRO A 612 -28.65 12.01 0.82
CA PRO A 612 -28.96 13.22 0.07
C PRO A 612 -27.73 13.94 -0.45
N ILE A 613 -27.73 14.27 -1.73
CA ILE A 613 -26.64 15.01 -2.40
C ILE A 613 -27.12 16.43 -2.72
N LEU A 614 -26.38 17.44 -2.28
CA LEU A 614 -26.66 18.85 -2.54
C LEU A 614 -25.66 19.41 -3.56
N TRP A 615 -26.17 19.85 -4.72
CA TRP A 615 -25.35 20.36 -5.81
C TRP A 615 -25.22 21.87 -5.78
N VAL A 616 -23.98 22.36 -5.72
CA VAL A 616 -23.67 23.79 -5.79
C VAL A 616 -23.50 24.20 -7.25
N ASP A 617 -24.18 25.25 -7.70
CA ASP A 617 -24.25 25.67 -9.11
C ASP A 617 -23.19 26.70 -9.52
N ARG A 618 -22.35 27.17 -8.59
CA ARG A 618 -21.27 28.15 -8.80
C ARG A 618 -20.14 27.99 -7.79
N LEU A 619 -18.93 28.41 -8.14
CA LEU A 619 -17.79 28.37 -7.22
C LEU A 619 -18.05 29.32 -6.04
N VAL A 620 -17.58 28.95 -4.85
CA VAL A 620 -17.81 29.72 -3.63
C VAL A 620 -16.48 30.15 -3.05
N ALA A 621 -16.32 31.45 -2.81
CA ALA A 621 -15.11 32.00 -2.20
C ALA A 621 -15.11 31.83 -0.67
N GLY A 622 -16.29 31.94 -0.06
CA GLY A 622 -16.45 31.79 1.38
C GLY A 622 -17.91 31.85 1.83
N VAL A 623 -18.12 31.48 3.10
CA VAL A 623 -19.41 31.59 3.79
C VAL A 623 -19.26 32.57 4.96
N SER A 624 -19.80 33.76 4.78
CA SER A 624 -19.82 34.81 5.80
C SER A 624 -20.90 34.56 6.86
N GLY A 625 -20.71 35.10 8.06
CA GLY A 625 -21.71 35.03 9.14
C GLY A 625 -21.75 33.72 9.94
N MET A 626 -20.83 32.77 9.69
CA MET A 626 -20.64 31.62 10.58
C MET A 626 -20.10 32.08 11.94
N THR A 627 -20.80 31.74 13.03
CA THR A 627 -20.42 32.14 14.40
C THR A 627 -20.53 30.95 15.37
N GLY A 628 -20.00 31.12 16.59
CA GLY A 628 -20.11 30.12 17.66
C GLY A 628 -19.44 28.79 17.31
N GLU A 629 -20.15 27.69 17.55
CA GLU A 629 -19.62 26.34 17.35
C GLU A 629 -19.34 26.04 15.87
N LEU A 630 -20.11 26.54 14.91
CA LEU A 630 -19.87 26.29 13.48
C LEU A 630 -18.53 26.87 13.01
N LYS A 631 -18.25 28.12 13.40
CA LYS A 631 -16.96 28.75 13.11
C LYS A 631 -15.81 27.96 13.74
N LYS A 632 -15.97 27.52 14.98
CA LYS A 632 -14.97 26.72 15.70
C LYS A 632 -14.73 25.37 15.04
N VAL A 633 -15.78 24.72 14.51
CA VAL A 633 -15.68 23.48 13.75
C VAL A 633 -14.84 23.69 12.50
N TYR A 634 -15.19 24.69 11.68
CA TYR A 634 -14.42 25.01 10.46
C TYR A 634 -12.98 25.42 10.77
N ASP A 635 -12.76 26.30 11.74
CA ASP A 635 -11.41 26.75 12.12
C ASP A 635 -10.55 25.58 12.62
N ASN A 636 -11.13 24.60 13.31
CA ASN A 636 -10.43 23.39 13.71
C ASN A 636 -10.12 22.50 12.50
N TRP A 637 -11.07 22.31 11.58
CA TRP A 637 -10.87 21.53 10.37
C TRP A 637 -9.75 22.11 9.52
N SER A 638 -9.84 23.41 9.25
CA SER A 638 -8.89 24.17 8.46
C SER A 638 -7.49 24.07 9.03
N LYS A 639 -7.31 24.09 10.36
CA LYS A 639 -6.00 23.90 11.01
C LYS A 639 -5.41 22.52 10.81
N THR A 640 -6.22 21.45 10.81
CA THR A 640 -5.71 20.08 10.72
C THR A 640 -5.63 19.56 9.30
N CYS A 641 -6.49 20.04 8.40
CA CYS A 641 -6.54 19.64 7.01
C CYS A 641 -5.68 20.60 6.17
N VAL A 642 -4.47 20.16 5.83
CA VAL A 642 -3.44 21.01 5.19
C VAL A 642 -3.90 21.60 3.86
N ILE A 643 -4.78 20.92 3.12
CA ILE A 643 -5.27 21.46 1.83
C ILE A 643 -6.03 22.78 1.98
N LEU A 644 -6.68 23.02 3.12
CA LEU A 644 -7.48 24.23 3.35
C LEU A 644 -6.60 25.46 3.57
N HIS A 645 -5.33 25.27 3.86
CA HIS A 645 -4.33 26.34 4.00
C HIS A 645 -3.06 26.00 3.20
N TYR A 646 -3.22 25.36 2.04
CA TYR A 646 -2.12 24.77 1.27
C TYR A 646 -0.97 25.74 0.97
N PHE A 647 -1.25 27.02 0.69
CA PHE A 647 -0.23 28.04 0.43
C PHE A 647 0.38 28.64 1.71
N GLU A 648 -0.25 28.46 2.86
CA GLU A 648 0.22 28.93 4.16
C GLU A 648 1.05 27.85 4.89
N ALA A 649 0.72 26.58 4.64
CA ALA A 649 1.55 25.46 5.05
C ALA A 649 2.90 25.57 4.33
N GLN A 650 4.00 25.62 5.10
CA GLN A 650 5.35 25.57 4.55
C GLN A 650 5.43 24.47 3.47
N PRO A 651 6.09 24.72 2.32
CA PRO A 651 6.12 23.76 1.24
C PRO A 651 6.59 22.42 1.80
N LEU A 652 5.73 21.39 1.70
CA LEU A 652 6.18 20.01 1.73
C LEU A 652 7.40 19.96 0.82
N PRO A 653 8.56 19.43 1.26
CA PRO A 653 9.81 19.54 0.52
C PRO A 653 9.58 19.09 -0.92
N HIS A 654 9.44 20.09 -1.79
CA HIS A 654 9.27 19.94 -3.22
C HIS A 654 10.68 19.68 -3.71
N ASP A 655 11.09 18.41 -3.70
CA ASP A 655 12.13 17.81 -4.53
C ASP A 655 12.41 16.39 -3.99
N TYR A 656 11.73 15.40 -4.58
CA TYR A 656 12.16 14.00 -4.59
C TYR A 656 11.95 13.42 -5.99
#